data_AF-A0A672UMP7-F1
#
_entry.id   AF-A0A672UMP7-F1
#
_cell.length_a   1.000
_cell.length_b   1.000
_cell.length_c   1.000
_cell.angle_alpha   90.00
_cell.angle_beta   90.00
_cell.angle_gamma   90.00
#
_symmetry.space_group_name_H-M   'P 1'
#
loop_
_entity.id
_entity.type
_entity.pdbx_description
1 polymer ?
#
loop_
_entity_poly.entity_id
_entity_poly.type
_entity_poly.pdbx_seq_one_letter_code
_entity_poly.pdbx_strand_id
1 'polypeptide(L)'
;MDRVSSSMKQASNPLPKVLGRRAGGGGPEAERESFERAQTVSINKAINAQEVAVKEKHPPPCILGTHHEKGAQTFWSVVNRLPLSGNAVLCWKFCHVFHKLLRDGHSNVLKDSVRYKNELSDMSRMWGHLSEGYGQLCSIYLKLLRTKMEFHTKNPRFPGNLQMSDRQLDEAGENDVNNFFQLTVEMFDYLECELNLFQTVFSSLDMSRSVSVTAAGQCRLAPLIQVILDCSHLYDYTVKLLFKLHSCLPADTLQGHRDRFLEQFRKLKDLFYRSSNLQYFKRLIQIPQLPENPPNFLRASALSEHISPVVVIPAEASSPDSEPITDLVEMDTASQSLFDSKFDDIFGSSLGSDPFNFNSQNGMNKDDKDRLIEQLYGEMAALKEQLESFKAESARGMMQLRGRASELEAELAEQQHLKQQAQDESEFLRAELEELKKQREDTEKAQRSLTEIERRAQANEQRYSKLKEKYSELVQNHADLLRKNAEVTKQVTAARQAQGDVEREKKDLEDSFQRSQEQAEVLDTLKRELAASRQELQVLQGTLESSTQVRARRCTRIAGLEQERDSLSRAAERHGEEVAALHAELQQMRDRLGREQESSKMELEVLQAQLRDKVLQGHPSISLPAVPWGPAELEAAVGCGGDSQPSQHAVGSLLPCLALFAHLVSDTLLQGSATSHLAPMEPADRLLEVCKQCGSEAVSYLSALQDPGKVKGADCSLVTICLGHISAIGEELRPRGLDVKQEELGDLVDKEMAATAAAIETAATRIEEMLSKARAGDTGVKLEVNERILGSCTGLMQAIRVLVLASKDLQREIVESGRGAASPKEFYAKNSRWTEGLISASKAVGWGATVMVDAADLVVQGKGTFEELMVCSREIAASTAQLVAASKVKADKDSANLCKLQQASRGVTQATASVVASTKAGKSQVEEKDSMDFSSMTLTQIKRQEMDSQVRVLELENQLQKERQKLGELRKKHYELAGVAEGWEDGECMPGLVQPGSCSGKEQGRMGKPCPQSRQGAGGISLQLAQVMLGYSHHVGAKPQRP
;
A
#
# COMPACT_ATOMS: atom_id res chain seq x y z
N MET A 1 39.55 25.45 -52.48
CA MET A 1 39.06 26.17 -51.28
C MET A 1 38.95 25.16 -50.13
N ASP A 2 39.99 24.45 -49.73
CA ASP A 2 41.37 24.84 -49.32
C ASP A 2 41.48 25.48 -47.93
N ARG A 3 42.28 24.79 -47.11
CA ARG A 3 43.01 25.23 -45.90
C ARG A 3 42.17 25.62 -44.67
N VAL A 4 42.21 24.74 -43.66
CA VAL A 4 43.06 24.99 -42.48
C VAL A 4 43.81 23.71 -42.13
N SER A 5 45.14 23.79 -42.02
CA SER A 5 46.00 22.68 -41.59
C SER A 5 46.56 22.92 -40.18
N SER A 6 46.83 21.82 -39.49
CA SER A 6 47.60 21.63 -38.25
C SER A 6 48.57 22.74 -37.82
N SER A 7 48.57 23.03 -36.51
CA SER A 7 49.81 23.34 -35.79
C SER A 7 49.75 22.88 -34.34
N MET A 8 50.21 21.64 -34.09
CA MET A 8 50.74 21.28 -32.78
C MET A 8 52.10 21.98 -32.60
N LYS A 9 52.27 22.72 -31.50
CA LYS A 9 53.61 23.05 -30.98
C LYS A 9 53.68 22.72 -29.50
N GLN A 10 54.63 21.87 -29.17
CA GLN A 10 55.00 21.56 -27.78
C GLN A 10 55.49 22.85 -27.10
N ALA A 11 55.00 23.11 -25.88
CA ALA A 11 55.62 24.06 -24.98
C ALA A 11 56.54 23.29 -24.02
N SER A 12 57.84 23.59 -24.06
CA SER A 12 58.86 22.98 -23.22
C SER A 12 58.87 23.57 -21.80
N ASN A 13 59.18 22.72 -20.81
CA ASN A 13 59.45 23.15 -19.43
C ASN A 13 60.56 24.21 -19.35
N PRO A 14 60.35 25.32 -18.63
CA PRO A 14 61.43 26.11 -18.05
C PRO A 14 61.64 25.74 -16.58
N LEU A 15 62.78 25.13 -16.27
CA LEU A 15 63.34 25.13 -14.91
C LEU A 15 63.84 26.54 -14.57
N PRO A 16 63.46 27.14 -13.43
CA PRO A 16 64.19 28.28 -12.87
C PRO A 16 65.33 27.78 -11.99
N LYS A 17 66.57 28.19 -12.31
CA LYS A 17 67.73 28.02 -11.43
C LYS A 17 67.63 28.93 -10.20
N VAL A 18 68.33 28.51 -9.16
CA VAL A 18 68.39 29.05 -7.80
C VAL A 18 69.23 30.36 -7.72
N LEU A 19 68.84 31.22 -6.74
CA LEU A 19 69.57 32.32 -6.06
C LEU A 19 69.71 33.74 -6.66
N GLY A 20 69.34 34.72 -5.81
CA GLY A 20 69.66 36.16 -5.89
C GLY A 20 68.43 37.07 -6.05
N ARG A 21 68.05 37.95 -5.11
CA ARG A 21 68.63 38.41 -3.82
C ARG A 21 67.51 38.59 -2.77
N ARG A 22 67.86 38.57 -1.47
CA ARG A 22 67.01 39.12 -0.40
C ARG A 22 66.74 40.61 -0.66
N ALA A 23 65.47 41.00 -0.67
CA ALA A 23 65.01 42.33 -0.30
C ALA A 23 63.89 42.15 0.73
N GLY A 24 64.09 42.63 1.95
CA GLY A 24 63.05 42.60 2.99
C GLY A 24 61.97 43.63 2.68
N GLY A 25 60.71 43.22 2.73
CA GLY A 25 59.60 44.07 2.33
C GLY A 25 58.31 43.27 2.11
N GLY A 26 57.89 42.50 3.11
CA GLY A 26 56.55 41.90 3.13
C GLY A 26 55.50 42.99 3.33
N GLY A 27 55.10 43.66 2.25
CA GLY A 27 53.98 44.58 2.27
C GLY A 27 52.64 43.82 2.23
N PRO A 28 51.54 44.41 2.72
CA PRO A 28 50.23 43.75 2.75
C PRO A 28 49.71 43.32 1.37
N GLU A 29 50.18 43.94 0.28
CA GLU A 29 49.87 43.51 -1.09
C GLU A 29 50.56 42.17 -1.45
N ALA A 30 51.80 41.94 -1.01
CA ALA A 30 52.53 40.70 -1.27
C ALA A 30 51.94 39.52 -0.48
N GLU A 31 51.52 39.76 0.76
CA GLU A 31 50.79 38.79 1.58
C GLU A 31 49.44 38.44 0.95
N ARG A 32 48.69 39.46 0.50
CA ARG A 32 47.42 39.28 -0.23
C ARG A 32 47.60 38.48 -1.52
N GLU A 33 48.59 38.80 -2.35
CA GLU A 33 48.84 38.06 -3.60
C GLU A 33 49.29 36.62 -3.31
N SER A 34 50.03 36.38 -2.22
CA SER A 34 50.39 35.03 -1.76
C SER A 34 49.15 34.23 -1.33
N PHE A 35 48.26 34.86 -0.56
CA PHE A 35 46.97 34.28 -0.16
C PHE A 35 46.07 33.95 -1.35
N GLU A 36 45.87 34.90 -2.28
CA GLU A 36 45.04 34.69 -3.49
C GLU A 36 45.60 33.55 -4.36
N ARG A 37 46.94 33.42 -4.46
CA ARG A 37 47.60 32.26 -5.11
C ARG A 37 47.36 30.95 -4.38
N ALA A 38 47.47 30.91 -3.05
CA ALA A 38 47.23 29.71 -2.24
C ALA A 38 45.77 29.24 -2.29
N GLN A 39 44.81 30.17 -2.23
CA GLN A 39 43.39 29.91 -2.47
C GLN A 39 43.17 29.36 -3.88
N THR A 40 43.72 30.00 -4.90
CA THR A 40 43.60 29.56 -6.30
C THR A 40 44.09 28.12 -6.49
N VAL A 41 45.21 27.74 -5.87
CA VAL A 41 45.72 26.35 -5.91
C VAL A 41 44.77 25.38 -5.20
N SER A 42 44.19 25.78 -4.06
CA SER A 42 43.26 24.94 -3.29
C SER A 42 41.94 24.71 -4.03
N ILE A 43 41.36 25.78 -4.60
CA ILE A 43 40.13 25.74 -5.41
C ILE A 43 40.33 24.85 -6.66
N ASN A 44 41.41 25.05 -7.42
CA ASN A 44 41.70 24.24 -8.62
C ASN A 44 41.97 22.76 -8.28
N LYS A 45 42.54 22.46 -7.10
CA LYS A 45 42.73 21.07 -6.64
C LYS A 45 41.41 20.43 -6.18
N ALA A 46 40.48 21.20 -5.62
CA ALA A 46 39.16 20.71 -5.23
C ALA A 46 38.22 20.53 -6.45
N ILE A 47 38.15 21.54 -7.32
CA ILE A 47 37.31 21.60 -8.52
C ILE A 47 38.17 21.24 -9.74
N ASN A 48 38.36 19.95 -9.96
CA ASN A 48 39.16 19.40 -11.06
C ASN A 48 38.34 18.44 -11.94
N ALA A 49 38.81 18.16 -13.15
CA ALA A 49 38.09 17.33 -14.13
C ALA A 49 38.18 15.80 -13.91
N GLN A 50 38.90 15.33 -12.88
CA GLN A 50 39.06 13.90 -12.62
C GLN A 50 37.82 13.34 -11.92
N GLU A 51 37.30 12.19 -12.34
CA GLU A 51 36.11 11.55 -11.74
C GLU A 51 36.46 10.80 -10.44
N VAL A 52 36.87 11.56 -9.42
CA VAL A 52 37.27 11.09 -8.09
C VAL A 52 36.66 12.00 -7.02
N ALA A 53 36.32 11.47 -5.84
CA ALA A 53 35.83 12.29 -4.73
C ALA A 53 36.77 13.48 -4.41
N VAL A 54 36.19 14.60 -3.97
CA VAL A 54 36.96 15.79 -3.60
C VAL A 54 37.75 15.48 -2.32
N LYS A 55 39.09 15.40 -2.44
CA LYS A 55 39.99 15.08 -1.32
C LYS A 55 39.79 16.06 -0.18
N GLU A 56 39.59 15.53 1.03
CA GLU A 56 39.11 16.32 2.17
C GLU A 56 40.06 17.41 2.63
N LYS A 57 41.35 17.31 2.31
CA LYS A 57 42.36 18.36 2.58
C LYS A 57 42.25 19.63 1.71
N HIS A 58 41.37 19.68 0.70
CA HIS A 58 41.24 20.84 -0.19
C HIS A 58 40.07 21.79 0.14
N PRO A 59 38.87 21.32 0.55
CA PRO A 59 37.81 22.22 1.00
C PRO A 59 38.10 23.08 2.25
N PRO A 60 38.78 22.61 3.32
CA PRO A 60 39.01 23.42 4.51
C PRO A 60 39.83 24.68 4.26
N PRO A 61 40.95 24.67 3.49
CA PRO A 61 41.62 25.89 3.06
C PRO A 61 40.71 26.86 2.29
N CYS A 62 39.81 26.35 1.43
CA CYS A 62 38.85 27.19 0.72
C CYS A 62 37.86 27.87 1.67
N ILE A 63 37.35 27.13 2.67
CA ILE A 63 36.43 27.63 3.70
C ILE A 63 37.13 28.66 4.59
N LEU A 64 38.30 28.34 5.15
CA LEU A 64 39.10 29.24 5.98
C LEU A 64 39.45 30.54 5.23
N GLY A 65 39.73 30.44 3.93
CA GLY A 65 39.95 31.61 3.08
C GLY A 65 38.73 32.53 2.99
N THR A 66 37.50 32.02 3.02
CA THR A 66 36.28 32.88 3.07
C THR A 66 36.17 33.68 4.38
N HIS A 67 36.63 33.11 5.49
CA HIS A 67 36.68 33.80 6.78
C HIS A 67 37.80 34.84 6.82
N HIS A 68 38.95 34.54 6.21
CA HIS A 68 40.05 35.50 6.05
C HIS A 68 39.66 36.72 5.19
N GLU A 69 39.01 36.50 4.04
CA GLU A 69 38.55 37.60 3.15
C GLU A 69 37.18 38.19 3.53
N LYS A 70 36.52 37.65 4.56
CA LYS A 70 35.15 38.00 5.01
C LYS A 70 34.08 37.93 3.92
N GLY A 71 34.22 37.02 2.96
CA GLY A 71 33.36 36.90 1.78
C GLY A 71 33.75 35.75 0.88
N ALA A 72 33.29 35.74 -0.37
CA ALA A 72 33.60 34.71 -1.37
C ALA A 72 34.32 35.25 -2.63
N GLN A 73 34.98 36.40 -2.52
CA GLN A 73 35.49 37.15 -3.67
C GLN A 73 36.58 36.38 -4.44
N THR A 74 37.55 35.78 -3.73
CA THR A 74 38.60 34.97 -4.36
C THR A 74 38.01 33.69 -4.95
N PHE A 75 37.05 33.05 -4.25
CA PHE A 75 36.36 31.86 -4.76
C PHE A 75 35.70 32.12 -6.13
N TRP A 76 34.86 33.14 -6.23
CA TRP A 76 34.18 33.47 -7.49
C TRP A 76 35.14 33.98 -8.58
N SER A 77 36.20 34.71 -8.22
CA SER A 77 37.25 35.15 -9.17
C SER A 77 37.97 33.97 -9.86
N VAL A 78 38.15 32.85 -9.15
CA VAL A 78 38.74 31.63 -9.69
C VAL A 78 37.70 30.78 -10.43
N VAL A 79 36.52 30.57 -9.82
CA VAL A 79 35.44 29.75 -10.39
C VAL A 79 34.96 30.27 -11.75
N ASN A 80 34.86 31.59 -11.93
CA ASN A 80 34.41 32.19 -13.19
C ASN A 80 35.43 32.01 -14.34
N ARG A 81 36.62 31.46 -14.08
CA ARG A 81 37.63 31.08 -15.09
C ARG A 81 37.61 29.58 -15.40
N LEU A 82 36.81 28.79 -14.67
CA LEU A 82 36.67 27.34 -14.91
C LEU A 82 35.62 27.07 -15.99
N PRO A 83 35.83 26.08 -16.88
CA PRO A 83 34.87 25.73 -17.93
C PRO A 83 33.69 24.89 -17.39
N LEU A 84 32.95 25.43 -16.42
CA LEU A 84 31.85 24.74 -15.73
C LEU A 84 30.70 24.34 -16.68
N SER A 85 30.53 25.04 -17.80
CA SER A 85 29.55 24.72 -18.85
C SER A 85 30.03 23.63 -19.82
N GLY A 86 31.34 23.40 -19.90
CA GLY A 86 31.94 22.43 -20.84
C GLY A 86 32.27 21.07 -20.22
N ASN A 87 32.18 20.94 -18.88
CA ASN A 87 32.53 19.71 -18.18
C ASN A 87 31.64 19.50 -16.96
N ALA A 88 30.83 18.44 -17.02
CA ALA A 88 29.85 18.13 -15.98
C ALA A 88 30.49 17.66 -14.65
N VAL A 89 31.66 17.02 -14.68
CA VAL A 89 32.39 16.63 -13.44
C VAL A 89 32.97 17.86 -12.73
N LEU A 90 33.48 18.84 -13.49
CA LEU A 90 33.87 20.15 -12.95
C LEU A 90 32.67 20.88 -12.34
N CYS A 91 31.53 20.91 -13.04
CA CYS A 91 30.29 21.51 -12.51
C CYS A 91 29.81 20.82 -11.23
N TRP A 92 29.82 19.49 -11.20
CA TRP A 92 29.43 18.68 -10.04
C TRP A 92 30.31 18.97 -8.81
N LYS A 93 31.63 19.00 -9.00
CA LYS A 93 32.58 19.34 -7.94
C LYS A 93 32.51 20.80 -7.51
N PHE A 94 32.25 21.73 -8.43
CA PHE A 94 31.92 23.10 -8.10
C PHE A 94 30.70 23.15 -7.18
N CYS A 95 29.59 22.47 -7.54
CA CYS A 95 28.39 22.42 -6.72
C CYS A 95 28.68 21.86 -5.32
N HIS A 96 29.51 20.82 -5.22
CA HIS A 96 29.92 20.25 -3.93
C HIS A 96 30.73 21.21 -3.05
N VAL A 97 31.79 21.80 -3.60
CA VAL A 97 32.67 22.74 -2.89
C VAL A 97 31.89 24.00 -2.52
N PHE A 98 31.04 24.49 -3.42
CA PHE A 98 30.17 25.63 -3.16
C PHE A 98 29.12 25.32 -2.09
N HIS A 99 28.55 24.10 -2.04
CA HIS A 99 27.68 23.70 -0.93
C HIS A 99 28.41 23.78 0.41
N LYS A 100 29.64 23.22 0.50
CA LYS A 100 30.48 23.32 1.70
C LYS A 100 30.76 24.78 2.11
N LEU A 101 31.01 25.67 1.14
CA LEU A 101 31.22 27.11 1.38
C LEU A 101 29.94 27.82 1.86
N LEU A 102 28.77 27.49 1.31
CA LEU A 102 27.48 28.02 1.78
C LEU A 102 27.11 27.52 3.19
N ARG A 103 27.63 26.36 3.58
CA ARG A 103 27.37 25.73 4.87
C ARG A 103 28.29 26.24 5.98
N ASP A 104 29.61 26.16 5.76
CA ASP A 104 30.63 26.35 6.79
C ASP A 104 31.54 27.59 6.56
N GLY A 105 31.33 28.32 5.45
CA GLY A 105 32.05 29.56 5.12
C GLY A 105 31.58 30.78 5.91
N HIS A 106 32.21 31.92 5.65
CA HIS A 106 31.84 33.19 6.29
C HIS A 106 30.39 33.59 5.95
N SER A 107 29.67 34.24 6.86
CA SER A 107 28.24 34.57 6.68
C SER A 107 27.93 35.44 5.45
N ASN A 108 28.90 36.22 4.98
CA ASN A 108 28.78 36.98 3.74
C ASN A 108 28.86 36.12 2.46
N VAL A 109 29.35 34.88 2.51
CA VAL A 109 29.40 33.97 1.34
C VAL A 109 28.00 33.81 0.74
N LEU A 110 26.97 33.65 1.59
CA LEU A 110 25.57 33.59 1.17
C LEU A 110 25.14 34.88 0.44
N LYS A 111 25.45 36.05 1.00
CA LYS A 111 25.09 37.38 0.46
C LYS A 111 25.83 37.69 -0.84
N ASP A 112 27.14 37.51 -0.85
CA ASP A 112 28.03 37.72 -2.01
C ASP A 112 27.61 36.86 -3.20
N SER A 113 27.09 35.66 -2.95
CA SER A 113 26.74 34.69 -3.98
C SER A 113 25.40 34.94 -4.66
N VAL A 114 24.49 35.71 -4.04
CA VAL A 114 23.17 36.05 -4.64
C VAL A 114 23.32 36.68 -6.02
N ARG A 115 24.40 37.44 -6.26
CA ARG A 115 24.66 38.08 -7.57
C ARG A 115 24.86 37.09 -8.72
N TYR A 116 25.27 35.84 -8.44
CA TYR A 116 25.46 34.77 -9.43
C TYR A 116 24.20 33.88 -9.61
N LYS A 117 23.11 34.16 -8.88
CA LYS A 117 21.86 33.40 -8.92
C LYS A 117 21.35 33.13 -10.35
N ASN A 118 21.41 34.13 -11.23
CA ASN A 118 20.92 34.03 -12.60
C ASN A 118 21.81 33.11 -13.45
N GLU A 119 23.14 33.27 -13.35
CA GLU A 119 24.13 32.42 -14.05
C GLU A 119 23.98 30.94 -13.64
N LEU A 120 23.79 30.66 -12.35
CA LEU A 120 23.53 29.32 -11.84
C LEU A 120 22.19 28.75 -12.32
N SER A 121 21.17 29.61 -12.50
CA SER A 121 19.87 29.21 -13.04
C SER A 121 19.94 28.88 -14.54
N ASP A 122 20.69 29.65 -15.33
CA ASP A 122 20.93 29.37 -16.74
C ASP A 122 21.79 28.11 -16.93
N MET A 123 22.82 27.93 -16.09
CA MET A 123 23.63 26.71 -16.07
C MET A 123 22.80 25.48 -15.68
N SER A 124 21.88 25.61 -14.70
CA SER A 124 20.94 24.54 -14.33
C SER A 124 20.00 24.16 -15.48
N ARG A 125 19.48 25.15 -16.21
CA ARG A 125 18.61 24.94 -17.38
C ARG A 125 19.37 24.25 -18.53
N MET A 126 20.58 24.71 -18.83
CA MET A 126 21.46 24.11 -19.83
C MET A 126 21.76 22.63 -19.52
N TRP A 127 22.22 22.33 -18.31
CA TRP A 127 22.48 20.94 -17.90
C TRP A 127 21.22 20.07 -17.84
N GLY A 128 20.04 20.67 -17.60
CA GLY A 128 18.76 19.96 -17.56
C GLY A 128 18.25 19.44 -18.91
N HIS A 129 18.90 19.79 -20.02
CA HIS A 129 18.65 19.17 -21.32
C HIS A 129 19.42 17.85 -21.54
N LEU A 130 20.36 17.51 -20.64
CA LEU A 130 21.17 16.30 -20.72
C LEU A 130 20.65 15.28 -19.69
N SER A 131 19.83 14.34 -20.17
CA SER A 131 19.13 13.34 -19.36
C SER A 131 20.03 12.27 -18.72
N GLU A 132 21.31 12.21 -19.08
CA GLU A 132 22.23 11.14 -18.68
C GLU A 132 23.51 11.68 -18.02
N GLY A 133 24.10 10.84 -17.14
CA GLY A 133 25.34 11.14 -16.43
C GLY A 133 25.24 12.35 -15.48
N TYR A 134 26.35 13.07 -15.32
CA TYR A 134 26.42 14.22 -14.42
C TYR A 134 25.57 15.42 -14.87
N GLY A 135 25.04 15.48 -16.10
CA GLY A 135 24.23 16.61 -16.58
C GLY A 135 22.99 16.82 -15.72
N GLN A 136 22.13 15.80 -15.65
CA GLN A 136 20.94 15.81 -14.80
C GLN A 136 21.28 16.06 -13.32
N LEU A 137 22.36 15.46 -12.82
CA LEU A 137 22.82 15.67 -11.44
C LEU A 137 23.19 17.15 -11.17
N CYS A 138 23.96 17.77 -12.07
CA CYS A 138 24.31 19.19 -11.98
C CYS A 138 23.08 20.08 -12.08
N SER A 139 22.13 19.77 -12.96
CA SER A 139 20.89 20.56 -13.09
C SER A 139 20.14 20.64 -11.77
N ILE A 140 19.97 19.51 -11.07
CA ILE A 140 19.25 19.42 -9.80
C ILE A 140 20.07 20.03 -8.65
N TYR A 141 21.39 19.80 -8.60
CA TYR A 141 22.23 20.39 -7.55
C TYR A 141 22.29 21.93 -7.67
N LEU A 142 22.35 22.48 -8.88
CA LEU A 142 22.26 23.93 -9.10
C LEU A 142 20.90 24.51 -8.68
N LYS A 143 19.79 23.75 -8.82
CA LYS A 143 18.48 24.15 -8.27
C LYS A 143 18.51 24.17 -6.74
N LEU A 144 19.05 23.13 -6.11
CA LEU A 144 19.20 23.04 -4.66
C LEU A 144 20.00 24.23 -4.10
N LEU A 145 21.17 24.52 -4.67
CA LEU A 145 22.04 25.62 -4.23
C LEU A 145 21.34 26.98 -4.36
N ARG A 146 20.53 27.16 -5.41
CA ARG A 146 19.67 28.34 -5.55
C ARG A 146 18.60 28.39 -4.46
N THR A 147 17.90 27.29 -4.18
CA THR A 147 16.90 27.20 -3.09
C THR A 147 17.53 27.52 -1.73
N LYS A 148 18.71 26.98 -1.41
CA LYS A 148 19.47 27.30 -0.19
C LYS A 148 19.75 28.80 -0.09
N MET A 149 20.30 29.43 -1.14
CA MET A 149 20.55 30.87 -1.15
C MET A 149 19.27 31.70 -1.02
N GLU A 150 18.17 31.31 -1.68
CA GLU A 150 16.87 31.98 -1.57
C GLU A 150 16.31 31.88 -0.15
N PHE A 151 16.37 30.70 0.47
CA PHE A 151 15.96 30.47 1.86
C PHE A 151 16.71 31.39 2.83
N HIS A 152 18.06 31.44 2.77
CA HIS A 152 18.84 32.33 3.64
C HIS A 152 18.71 33.82 3.30
N THR A 153 18.33 34.17 2.06
CA THR A 153 18.04 35.57 1.68
C THR A 153 16.75 36.05 2.35
N LYS A 154 15.72 35.20 2.39
CA LYS A 154 14.46 35.49 3.10
C LYS A 154 14.60 35.38 4.62
N ASN A 155 15.37 34.41 5.10
CA ASN A 155 15.51 34.06 6.50
C ASN A 155 16.95 34.30 7.01
N PRO A 156 17.44 35.56 7.07
CA PRO A 156 18.84 35.90 7.35
C PRO A 156 19.30 35.57 8.78
N ARG A 157 18.37 35.16 9.67
CA ARG A 157 18.68 34.66 11.02
C ARG A 157 19.21 33.22 11.01
N PHE A 158 19.00 32.46 9.93
CA PHE A 158 19.49 31.08 9.81
C PHE A 158 20.96 31.05 9.36
N PRO A 159 21.87 30.46 10.15
CA PRO A 159 23.25 30.25 9.71
C PRO A 159 23.31 29.22 8.57
N GLY A 160 24.36 29.27 7.75
CA GLY A 160 24.49 28.41 6.56
C GLY A 160 24.50 26.91 6.84
N ASN A 161 24.98 26.52 8.02
CA ASN A 161 24.97 25.14 8.53
C ASN A 161 23.67 24.71 9.21
N LEU A 162 22.67 25.61 9.23
CA LEU A 162 21.37 25.44 9.87
C LEU A 162 21.43 25.16 11.38
N GLN A 163 22.57 25.26 12.06
CA GLN A 163 22.66 24.98 13.49
C GLN A 163 22.15 26.14 14.35
N MET A 164 20.98 25.97 14.95
CA MET A 164 20.40 26.90 15.92
C MET A 164 19.68 26.19 17.06
N SER A 165 19.57 26.88 18.21
CA SER A 165 18.76 26.43 19.35
C SER A 165 17.27 26.68 19.13
N ASP A 166 16.43 25.92 19.84
CA ASP A 166 14.96 26.02 19.74
C ASP A 166 14.45 27.44 20.04
N ARG A 167 15.12 28.15 20.98
CA ARG A 167 14.84 29.56 21.26
C ARG A 167 15.10 30.46 20.05
N GLN A 168 16.18 30.22 19.30
CA GLN A 168 16.50 31.02 18.11
C GLN A 168 15.54 30.71 16.95
N LEU A 169 15.07 29.46 16.84
CA LEU A 169 14.02 29.06 15.90
C LEU A 169 12.69 29.78 16.22
N ASP A 170 12.33 29.84 17.50
CA ASP A 170 11.15 30.58 17.98
C ASP A 170 11.25 32.09 17.72
N GLU A 171 12.42 32.68 18.02
CA GLU A 171 12.72 34.08 17.73
C GLU A 171 12.70 34.36 16.21
N ALA A 172 13.05 33.40 15.36
CA ALA A 172 13.09 33.54 13.91
C ALA A 172 11.71 33.60 13.24
N GLY A 173 10.69 32.96 13.81
CA GLY A 173 9.29 33.17 13.40
C GLY A 173 8.61 34.37 14.08
N GLU A 174 9.35 35.15 14.88
CA GLU A 174 8.90 36.41 15.50
C GLU A 174 7.62 36.31 16.36
N ASN A 175 7.30 35.09 16.80
CA ASN A 175 6.03 34.72 17.44
C ASN A 175 4.75 34.97 16.60
N ASP A 176 4.87 35.21 15.29
CA ASP A 176 3.73 35.35 14.37
C ASP A 176 3.42 34.02 13.68
N VAL A 177 2.15 33.62 13.73
CA VAL A 177 1.64 32.37 13.14
C VAL A 177 1.85 32.33 11.62
N ASN A 178 1.72 33.47 10.93
CA ASN A 178 1.96 33.57 9.50
C ASN A 178 3.44 33.38 9.15
N ASN A 179 4.34 33.90 9.98
CA ASN A 179 5.78 33.71 9.82
C ASN A 179 6.17 32.25 10.06
N PHE A 180 5.64 31.58 11.09
CA PHE A 180 5.86 30.13 11.27
C PHE A 180 5.28 29.32 10.11
N PHE A 181 4.13 29.69 9.58
CA PHE A 181 3.49 29.01 8.45
C PHE A 181 4.36 29.12 7.18
N GLN A 182 4.75 30.35 6.82
CA GLN A 182 5.62 30.60 5.68
C GLN A 182 6.99 29.93 5.84
N LEU A 183 7.59 30.02 7.03
CA LEU A 183 8.86 29.35 7.34
C LEU A 183 8.74 27.82 7.19
N THR A 184 7.63 27.22 7.61
CA THR A 184 7.40 25.76 7.46
C THR A 184 7.27 25.36 5.99
N VAL A 185 6.58 26.17 5.17
CA VAL A 185 6.51 25.95 3.71
C VAL A 185 7.90 26.03 3.08
N GLU A 186 8.70 27.02 3.47
CA GLU A 186 10.06 27.19 2.93
C GLU A 186 11.03 26.10 3.39
N MET A 187 10.87 25.57 4.61
CA MET A 187 11.57 24.37 5.08
C MET A 187 11.20 23.13 4.26
N PHE A 188 9.89 22.93 3.96
CA PHE A 188 9.45 21.84 3.09
C PHE A 188 10.04 21.95 1.68
N ASP A 189 10.03 23.15 1.08
CA ASP A 189 10.54 23.36 -0.28
C ASP A 189 12.06 23.13 -0.36
N TYR A 190 12.80 23.49 0.68
CA TYR A 190 14.23 23.22 0.78
C TYR A 190 14.51 21.73 1.01
N LEU A 191 13.84 21.08 1.97
CA LEU A 191 13.98 19.64 2.22
C LEU A 191 13.60 18.80 0.99
N GLU A 192 12.61 19.24 0.22
CA GLU A 192 12.22 18.60 -1.04
C GLU A 192 13.34 18.67 -2.10
N CYS A 193 14.04 19.80 -2.24
CA CYS A 193 15.21 19.90 -3.12
C CYS A 193 16.36 18.98 -2.69
N GLU A 194 16.63 18.87 -1.39
CA GLU A 194 17.66 17.96 -0.84
C GLU A 194 17.32 16.48 -1.13
N LEU A 195 16.08 16.07 -0.86
CA LEU A 195 15.56 14.73 -1.13
C LEU A 195 15.59 14.38 -2.62
N ASN A 196 15.24 15.34 -3.49
CA ASN A 196 15.28 15.15 -4.94
C ASN A 196 16.72 14.98 -5.48
N LEU A 197 17.70 15.71 -4.93
CA LEU A 197 19.11 15.50 -5.27
C LEU A 197 19.57 14.11 -4.85
N PHE A 198 19.25 13.68 -3.63
CA PHE A 198 19.56 12.33 -3.15
C PHE A 198 18.99 11.25 -4.06
N GLN A 199 17.68 11.32 -4.37
CA GLN A 199 17.01 10.33 -5.21
C GLN A 199 17.63 10.27 -6.60
N THR A 200 18.00 11.41 -7.19
CA THR A 200 18.62 11.42 -8.53
C THR A 200 20.04 10.86 -8.50
N VAL A 201 20.84 11.18 -7.48
CA VAL A 201 22.18 10.59 -7.32
C VAL A 201 22.08 9.08 -7.17
N PHE A 202 21.16 8.57 -6.35
CA PHE A 202 20.95 7.14 -6.20
C PHE A 202 20.46 6.49 -7.51
N SER A 203 19.49 7.08 -8.22
CA SER A 203 19.05 6.58 -9.53
C SER A 203 20.14 6.66 -10.63
N SER A 204 21.23 7.40 -10.41
CA SER A 204 22.40 7.48 -11.31
C SER A 204 23.54 6.49 -10.96
N LEU A 205 23.33 5.68 -9.92
CA LEU A 205 24.25 4.66 -9.45
C LEU A 205 23.58 3.29 -9.62
N ASP A 206 24.34 2.28 -10.04
CA ASP A 206 23.90 0.91 -9.81
C ASP A 206 23.95 0.62 -8.30
N MET A 207 22.98 -0.14 -7.79
CA MET A 207 22.74 -0.38 -6.36
C MET A 207 23.61 -1.49 -5.76
N SER A 208 24.62 -1.98 -6.49
CA SER A 208 25.60 -2.95 -5.99
C SER A 208 26.57 -2.33 -4.97
N ARG A 209 26.95 -3.10 -3.94
CA ARG A 209 27.82 -2.62 -2.84
C ARG A 209 29.20 -2.13 -3.33
N SER A 210 29.71 -2.71 -4.41
CA SER A 210 30.98 -2.38 -5.06
C SER A 210 31.04 -0.93 -5.56
N VAL A 211 29.92 -0.37 -6.05
CA VAL A 211 29.87 1.00 -6.59
C VAL A 211 30.30 2.04 -5.54
N SER A 212 29.98 1.83 -4.27
CA SER A 212 30.41 2.71 -3.15
C SER A 212 31.94 2.72 -2.90
N VAL A 213 32.67 1.78 -3.49
CA VAL A 213 34.14 1.67 -3.41
C VAL A 213 34.83 2.25 -4.66
N THR A 214 34.10 2.38 -5.78
CA THR A 214 34.65 2.97 -7.02
C THR A 214 34.89 4.47 -6.89
N ALA A 215 35.96 4.99 -7.50
CA ALA A 215 36.28 6.42 -7.43
C ALA A 215 35.18 7.31 -8.06
N ALA A 216 34.53 6.81 -9.12
CA ALA A 216 33.38 7.44 -9.78
C ALA A 216 32.13 7.45 -8.88
N GLY A 217 31.78 6.32 -8.25
CA GLY A 217 30.68 6.24 -7.29
C GLY A 217 30.92 7.15 -6.09
N GLN A 218 32.13 7.17 -5.54
CA GLN A 218 32.50 8.10 -4.46
C GLN A 218 32.43 9.57 -4.89
N CYS A 219 32.77 9.90 -6.14
CA CYS A 219 32.60 11.24 -6.71
C CYS A 219 31.13 11.69 -6.71
N ARG A 220 30.18 10.77 -6.97
CA ARG A 220 28.73 11.03 -6.91
C ARG A 220 28.17 11.02 -5.49
N LEU A 221 28.71 10.18 -4.59
CA LEU A 221 28.24 10.06 -3.20
C LEU A 221 28.75 11.18 -2.28
N ALA A 222 29.96 11.72 -2.49
CA ALA A 222 30.57 12.72 -1.62
C ALA A 222 29.67 13.94 -1.29
N PRO A 223 28.89 14.51 -2.23
CA PRO A 223 28.04 15.66 -1.93
C PRO A 223 26.83 15.35 -1.06
N LEU A 224 26.39 14.09 -1.03
CA LEU A 224 25.27 13.67 -0.20
C LEU A 224 25.58 13.76 1.31
N ILE A 225 26.85 13.87 1.71
CA ILE A 225 27.21 14.18 3.11
C ILE A 225 26.60 15.53 3.53
N GLN A 226 26.61 16.54 2.65
CA GLN A 226 25.99 17.84 2.94
C GLN A 226 24.46 17.72 2.95
N VAL A 227 23.89 16.97 2.00
CA VAL A 227 22.45 16.66 1.93
C VAL A 227 21.96 16.02 3.22
N ILE A 228 22.68 15.04 3.76
CA ILE A 228 22.34 14.31 5.01
C ILE A 228 22.38 15.23 6.23
N LEU A 229 23.40 16.11 6.31
CA LEU A 229 23.54 17.09 7.39
C LEU A 229 22.39 18.11 7.38
N ASP A 230 22.10 18.71 6.22
CA ASP A 230 21.04 19.71 6.08
C ASP A 230 19.66 19.06 6.27
N CYS A 231 19.42 17.86 5.72
CA CYS A 231 18.19 17.08 5.96
C CYS A 231 17.90 16.82 7.45
N SER A 232 18.93 16.56 8.28
CA SER A 232 18.73 16.35 9.73
C SER A 232 18.16 17.59 10.41
N HIS A 233 18.75 18.75 10.15
CA HIS A 233 18.31 20.01 10.75
C HIS A 233 16.94 20.45 10.19
N LEU A 234 16.73 20.35 8.87
CA LEU A 234 15.46 20.66 8.22
C LEU A 234 14.31 19.81 8.78
N TYR A 235 14.53 18.51 8.98
CA TYR A 235 13.53 17.62 9.58
C TYR A 235 13.18 18.00 11.02
N ASP A 236 14.19 18.23 11.87
CA ASP A 236 13.98 18.59 13.27
C ASP A 236 13.18 19.90 13.40
N TYR A 237 13.53 20.91 12.60
CA TYR A 237 12.79 22.18 12.57
C TYR A 237 11.39 22.03 11.98
N THR A 238 11.21 21.22 10.94
CA THR A 238 9.87 20.96 10.37
C THR A 238 8.96 20.30 11.42
N VAL A 239 9.47 19.34 12.21
CA VAL A 239 8.70 18.73 13.31
C VAL A 239 8.32 19.78 14.36
N LYS A 240 9.29 20.55 14.87
CA LYS A 240 9.08 21.60 15.89
C LYS A 240 8.09 22.66 15.43
N LEU A 241 8.25 23.16 14.20
CA LEU A 241 7.37 24.16 13.59
C LEU A 241 5.94 23.61 13.36
N LEU A 242 5.79 22.34 12.94
CA LEU A 242 4.48 21.70 12.80
C LEU A 242 3.73 21.59 14.12
N PHE A 243 4.41 21.18 15.21
CA PHE A 243 3.81 21.18 16.54
C PHE A 243 3.44 22.60 17.01
N LYS A 244 4.27 23.61 16.72
CA LYS A 244 3.98 25.00 17.04
C LYS A 244 2.76 25.54 16.26
N LEU A 245 2.68 25.27 14.95
CA LEU A 245 1.50 25.58 14.14
C LEU A 245 0.25 24.87 14.67
N HIS A 246 0.37 23.60 15.07
CA HIS A 246 -0.72 22.85 15.69
C HIS A 246 -1.20 23.38 17.04
N SER A 247 -0.38 24.16 17.74
CA SER A 247 -0.79 24.87 18.97
C SER A 247 -1.56 26.17 18.69
N CYS A 248 -1.46 26.72 17.47
CA CYS A 248 -2.02 28.03 17.09
C CYS A 248 -3.14 27.97 16.04
N LEU A 249 -3.23 26.90 15.25
CA LEU A 249 -4.17 26.76 14.13
C LEU A 249 -4.98 25.45 14.23
N PRO A 250 -6.25 25.44 13.78
CA PRO A 250 -7.08 24.25 13.80
C PRO A 250 -6.54 23.16 12.87
N ALA A 251 -6.84 21.90 13.21
CA ALA A 251 -6.27 20.74 12.54
C ALA A 251 -6.54 20.70 11.03
N ASP A 252 -7.68 21.19 10.57
CA ASP A 252 -8.09 21.14 9.17
C ASP A 252 -7.23 22.07 8.28
N THR A 253 -6.87 23.26 8.78
CA THR A 253 -6.00 24.23 8.07
C THR A 253 -4.61 23.67 7.78
N LEU A 254 -4.13 22.77 8.64
CA LEU A 254 -2.79 22.16 8.53
C LEU A 254 -2.79 20.78 7.87
N GLN A 255 -3.90 20.32 7.30
CA GLN A 255 -3.98 19.02 6.62
C GLN A 255 -2.90 18.88 5.53
N GLY A 256 -2.79 19.86 4.62
CA GLY A 256 -1.76 19.85 3.57
C GLY A 256 -0.32 19.89 4.10
N HIS A 257 -0.09 20.46 5.28
CA HIS A 257 1.22 20.45 5.93
C HIS A 257 1.56 19.06 6.48
N ARG A 258 0.59 18.38 7.11
CA ARG A 258 0.76 16.97 7.52
C ARG A 258 0.99 16.06 6.32
N ASP A 259 0.28 16.26 5.22
CA ASP A 259 0.41 15.42 4.03
C ASP A 259 1.79 15.59 3.35
N ARG A 260 2.28 16.84 3.17
CA ARG A 260 3.67 17.09 2.71
C ARG A 260 4.70 16.48 3.66
N PHE A 261 4.53 16.65 4.97
CA PHE A 261 5.43 16.04 5.96
C PHE A 261 5.47 14.51 5.86
N LEU A 262 4.31 13.85 5.76
CA LEU A 262 4.23 12.39 5.67
C LEU A 262 4.88 11.86 4.39
N GLU A 263 4.81 12.58 3.28
CA GLU A 263 5.55 12.24 2.06
C GLU A 263 7.06 12.42 2.25
N GLN A 264 7.51 13.58 2.72
CA GLN A 264 8.93 13.87 2.92
C GLN A 264 9.57 12.97 3.98
N PHE A 265 8.86 12.63 5.06
CA PHE A 265 9.31 11.68 6.08
C PHE A 265 9.59 10.29 5.51
N ARG A 266 8.74 9.78 4.60
CA ARG A 266 9.01 8.49 3.93
C ARG A 266 10.26 8.55 3.07
N LYS A 267 10.43 9.62 2.28
CA LYS A 267 11.61 9.85 1.43
C LYS A 267 12.89 9.99 2.28
N LEU A 268 12.81 10.68 3.42
CA LEU A 268 13.93 10.89 4.34
C LEU A 268 14.31 9.62 5.12
N LYS A 269 13.33 8.82 5.54
CA LYS A 269 13.56 7.52 6.18
C LYS A 269 14.29 6.57 5.23
N ASP A 270 13.89 6.53 3.96
CA ASP A 270 14.60 5.80 2.89
C ASP A 270 16.02 6.36 2.66
N LEU A 271 16.19 7.70 2.68
CA LEU A 271 17.48 8.38 2.55
C LEU A 271 18.47 7.97 3.65
N PHE A 272 18.10 8.10 4.93
CA PHE A 272 18.98 7.70 6.04
C PHE A 272 19.20 6.19 6.06
N TYR A 273 18.17 5.38 5.82
CA TYR A 273 18.32 3.92 5.78
C TYR A 273 19.31 3.47 4.68
N ARG A 274 19.12 3.90 3.43
CA ARG A 274 20.05 3.54 2.32
C ARG A 274 21.45 4.06 2.58
N SER A 275 21.59 5.32 3.01
CA SER A 275 22.90 5.93 3.27
C SER A 275 23.64 5.22 4.41
N SER A 276 22.94 4.88 5.50
CA SER A 276 23.51 4.15 6.64
C SER A 276 24.03 2.74 6.26
N ASN A 277 23.58 2.18 5.14
CA ASN A 277 24.00 0.86 4.66
C ASN A 277 25.20 0.89 3.71
N LEU A 278 25.57 2.05 3.14
CA LEU A 278 26.71 2.16 2.22
C LEU A 278 28.05 2.30 2.95
N GLN A 279 29.07 1.59 2.46
CA GLN A 279 30.42 1.57 3.06
C GLN A 279 31.11 2.94 3.03
N TYR A 280 30.83 3.75 2.00
CA TYR A 280 31.38 5.09 1.88
C TYR A 280 30.97 6.00 3.06
N PHE A 281 29.68 6.05 3.40
CA PHE A 281 29.20 6.89 4.50
C PHE A 281 29.59 6.34 5.87
N LYS A 282 29.54 5.01 6.07
CA LYS A 282 29.92 4.36 7.36
C LYS A 282 31.32 4.73 7.86
N ARG A 283 32.24 5.11 6.97
CA ARG A 283 33.61 5.53 7.32
C ARG A 283 33.74 7.02 7.66
N LEU A 284 32.83 7.85 7.16
CA LEU A 284 32.93 9.31 7.19
C LEU A 284 31.92 9.98 8.14
N ILE A 285 30.73 9.40 8.30
CA ILE A 285 29.63 9.96 9.11
C ILE A 285 28.81 8.84 9.79
N GLN A 286 28.38 9.09 11.02
CA GLN A 286 27.38 8.29 11.71
C GLN A 286 25.99 8.87 11.44
N ILE A 287 25.17 8.10 10.72
CA ILE A 287 23.81 8.49 10.33
C ILE A 287 22.81 7.88 11.33
N PRO A 288 21.97 8.69 12.00
CA PRO A 288 20.95 8.20 12.92
C PRO A 288 19.82 7.49 12.17
N GLN A 289 19.18 6.51 12.82
CA GLN A 289 17.94 5.91 12.33
C GLN A 289 16.76 6.76 12.76
N LEU A 290 15.81 7.00 11.85
CA LEU A 290 14.55 7.68 12.18
C LEU A 290 13.54 6.69 12.81
N PRO A 291 12.61 7.19 13.66
CA PRO A 291 11.56 6.37 14.24
C PRO A 291 10.76 5.57 13.21
N GLU A 292 10.17 4.43 13.62
CA GLU A 292 9.39 3.62 12.70
C GLU A 292 8.16 4.36 12.17
N ASN A 293 7.47 5.06 13.06
CA ASN A 293 6.25 5.83 12.80
C ASN A 293 6.53 7.34 12.85
N PRO A 294 5.86 8.17 12.02
CA PRO A 294 5.98 9.62 12.07
C PRO A 294 5.38 10.19 13.38
N PRO A 295 5.87 11.34 13.88
CA PRO A 295 5.28 12.03 15.03
C PRO A 295 3.79 12.34 14.84
N ASN A 296 2.99 12.14 15.88
CA ASN A 296 1.56 12.46 15.86
C ASN A 296 1.32 13.91 16.31
N PHE A 297 1.27 14.83 15.34
CA PHE A 297 1.08 16.27 15.61
C PHE A 297 -0.24 16.65 16.30
N LEU A 298 -1.24 15.76 16.32
CA LEU A 298 -2.51 15.99 17.03
C LEU A 298 -2.42 15.65 18.53
N ARG A 299 -1.33 15.02 18.98
CA ARG A 299 -1.07 14.68 20.39
C ARG A 299 0.12 15.51 20.87
N ALA A 300 -0.12 16.57 21.65
CA ALA A 300 0.94 17.47 22.12
C ALA A 300 2.09 16.74 22.86
N SER A 301 1.81 15.65 23.58
CA SER A 301 2.84 14.84 24.24
C SER A 301 3.72 14.02 23.27
N ALA A 302 3.40 13.95 21.97
CA ALA A 302 4.29 13.36 20.97
C ALA A 302 5.48 14.28 20.64
N LEU A 303 5.42 15.58 20.97
CA LEU A 303 6.60 16.46 20.88
C LEU A 303 7.66 16.08 21.93
N SER A 304 7.24 15.66 23.14
CA SER A 304 8.16 15.13 24.16
C SER A 304 8.66 13.71 23.85
N GLU A 305 8.09 13.03 22.87
CA GLU A 305 8.56 11.72 22.35
C GLU A 305 9.51 11.90 21.14
N HIS A 306 9.66 13.12 20.60
CA HIS A 306 10.52 13.41 19.45
C HIS A 306 12.00 13.55 19.85
N ILE A 307 12.87 12.87 19.10
CA ILE A 307 14.32 12.90 19.29
C ILE A 307 14.94 13.49 18.01
N SER A 308 15.67 14.60 18.17
CA SER A 308 16.38 15.25 17.06
C SER A 308 17.44 14.30 16.47
N PRO A 309 17.42 13.99 15.16
CA PRO A 309 18.44 13.17 14.53
C PRO A 309 19.76 13.95 14.45
N VAL A 310 20.73 13.58 15.29
CA VAL A 310 22.08 14.16 15.26
C VAL A 310 22.99 13.28 14.39
N VAL A 311 23.43 13.81 13.25
CA VAL A 311 24.48 13.20 12.43
C VAL A 311 25.83 13.58 13.02
N VAL A 312 26.61 12.58 13.45
CA VAL A 312 27.93 12.79 14.05
C VAL A 312 29.01 12.51 13.02
N ILE A 313 29.92 13.46 12.81
CA ILE A 313 31.16 13.23 12.07
C ILE A 313 32.19 12.72 13.10
N PRO A 314 32.71 11.48 12.98
CA PRO A 314 33.75 11.01 13.88
C PRO A 314 34.98 11.93 13.79
N ALA A 315 35.50 12.38 14.93
CA ALA A 315 36.82 13.02 14.94
C ALA A 315 37.86 11.94 14.59
N GLU A 316 38.52 12.07 13.44
CA GLU A 316 39.56 11.11 13.06
C GLU A 316 40.66 11.09 14.12
N ALA A 317 40.98 9.89 14.61
CA ALA A 317 42.24 9.66 15.28
C ALA A 317 43.35 9.96 14.27
N SER A 318 44.17 10.97 14.57
CA SER A 318 45.27 11.44 13.73
C SER A 318 46.10 10.28 13.19
N SER A 319 46.20 10.15 11.87
CA SER A 319 47.21 9.29 11.27
C SER A 319 48.61 9.79 11.63
N PRO A 320 49.64 8.90 11.67
CA PRO A 320 50.99 9.31 12.05
C PRO A 320 51.70 10.27 11.08
N ASP A 321 51.10 10.55 9.91
CA ASP A 321 51.70 11.34 8.81
C ASP A 321 51.23 12.80 8.78
N SER A 322 51.20 13.45 9.94
CA SER A 322 51.01 14.91 10.06
C SER A 322 52.15 15.52 10.86
N GLU A 323 53.19 15.98 10.15
CA GLU A 323 54.22 16.84 10.74
C GLU A 323 53.53 18.05 11.40
N PRO A 324 53.82 18.35 12.68
CA PRO A 324 53.26 19.54 13.31
C PRO A 324 53.90 20.78 12.71
N ILE A 325 53.07 21.76 12.35
CA ILE A 325 53.54 23.12 12.06
C ILE A 325 54.03 23.69 13.40
N THR A 326 55.35 23.65 13.60
CA THR A 326 56.00 24.18 14.80
C THR A 326 55.97 25.71 14.80
N ASP A 327 55.28 26.28 15.78
CA ASP A 327 55.58 27.65 16.21
C ASP A 327 56.87 27.67 17.04
N LEU A 328 57.63 28.74 16.84
CA LEU A 328 58.99 28.99 17.30
C LEU A 328 59.15 28.97 18.83
N VAL A 329 60.21 28.35 19.37
CA VAL A 329 61.37 29.00 20.06
C VAL A 329 62.46 27.95 20.40
N GLU A 330 63.67 28.20 19.87
CA GLU A 330 65.06 27.90 20.34
C GLU A 330 65.34 26.88 21.48
N MET A 331 66.31 25.96 21.29
CA MET A 331 67.74 26.16 21.65
C MET A 331 68.63 24.88 21.50
N ASP A 332 69.92 25.10 21.17
CA ASP A 332 71.02 24.17 20.83
C ASP A 332 71.27 22.90 21.70
N THR A 333 71.74 21.80 21.07
CA THR A 333 73.19 21.47 20.93
C THR A 333 73.44 20.13 20.22
N ALA A 334 74.60 20.01 19.56
CA ALA A 334 75.08 18.79 18.90
C ALA A 334 76.27 18.17 19.65
N SER A 335 76.58 16.88 19.44
CA SER A 335 77.95 16.34 19.25
C SER A 335 78.00 14.82 19.02
N GLN A 336 79.12 14.34 18.47
CA GLN A 336 79.35 12.95 18.01
C GLN A 336 80.47 12.24 18.80
N SER A 337 80.51 10.91 18.68
CA SER A 337 81.71 10.05 18.48
C SER A 337 82.66 9.59 19.63
N LEU A 338 82.93 8.27 19.59
CA LEU A 338 84.21 7.53 19.71
C LEU A 338 84.95 7.30 21.06
N PHE A 339 85.75 6.22 21.06
CA PHE A 339 86.64 5.63 22.11
C PHE A 339 85.93 4.83 23.23
N ASP A 340 86.47 3.77 23.85
CA ASP A 340 87.75 3.01 23.74
C ASP A 340 87.56 1.55 24.24
N SER A 341 88.55 0.64 24.09
CA SER A 341 89.07 -0.30 25.13
C SER A 341 89.82 -1.52 24.58
N LYS A 342 91.03 -1.77 25.11
CA LYS A 342 91.78 -3.05 25.02
C LYS A 342 91.83 -3.76 26.39
N PHE A 343 91.59 -5.07 26.39
CA PHE A 343 92.01 -6.08 27.37
C PHE A 343 91.79 -7.43 26.63
N ASP A 344 92.65 -8.44 26.62
CA ASP A 344 93.31 -9.11 27.75
C ASP A 344 94.47 -9.98 27.22
N ASP A 345 95.58 -10.14 27.97
CA ASP A 345 96.63 -11.15 27.68
C ASP A 345 97.61 -11.24 28.87
N ILE A 346 97.49 -12.25 29.76
CA ILE A 346 98.43 -12.55 30.87
C ILE A 346 98.19 -13.96 31.46
N PHE A 347 99.28 -14.68 31.81
CA PHE A 347 99.39 -16.12 32.20
C PHE A 347 99.19 -17.16 31.06
N GLY A 348 100.13 -18.08 30.78
CA GLY A 348 101.48 -18.27 31.33
C GLY A 348 102.27 -19.45 30.73
N SER A 349 103.60 -19.34 30.79
CA SER A 349 104.75 -20.29 30.70
C SER A 349 104.54 -21.83 30.64
N SER A 350 105.51 -22.69 30.25
CA SER A 350 106.74 -22.64 29.41
C SER A 350 107.45 -24.03 29.45
N LEU A 351 108.49 -24.25 28.62
CA LEU A 351 109.57 -25.27 28.70
C LEU A 351 109.35 -26.75 28.27
N GLY A 352 110.35 -27.28 27.54
CA GLY A 352 110.58 -28.71 27.26
C GLY A 352 111.47 -28.95 26.03
N SER A 353 112.74 -29.35 26.20
CA SER A 353 113.75 -29.43 25.14
C SER A 353 114.37 -30.82 24.92
N ASP A 354 114.83 -31.08 23.68
CA ASP A 354 115.90 -32.05 23.29
C ASP A 354 115.61 -33.58 23.42
N PRO A 355 116.45 -34.49 22.85
CA PRO A 355 117.26 -34.40 21.62
C PRO A 355 117.38 -35.75 20.83
N PHE A 356 116.89 -35.90 19.59
CA PHE A 356 117.39 -36.98 18.69
C PHE A 356 117.25 -36.65 17.20
N ASN A 357 118.39 -36.69 16.49
CA ASN A 357 118.49 -36.55 15.03
C ASN A 357 119.34 -37.70 14.47
N PHE A 358 118.76 -38.53 13.60
CA PHE A 358 119.48 -39.48 12.76
C PHE A 358 118.67 -39.78 11.50
N ASN A 359 119.04 -39.17 10.37
CA ASN A 359 119.70 -39.86 9.25
C ASN A 359 119.45 -39.14 7.91
N SER A 360 120.51 -38.67 7.27
CA SER A 360 120.46 -38.12 5.91
C SER A 360 120.62 -39.22 4.87
N GLN A 361 119.72 -39.32 3.89
CA GLN A 361 120.04 -39.76 2.51
C GLN A 361 118.80 -39.72 1.58
N ASN A 362 118.46 -38.53 1.04
CA ASN A 362 118.13 -38.37 -0.38
C ASN A 362 118.05 -36.89 -0.78
N GLY A 363 118.67 -36.56 -1.92
CA GLY A 363 119.09 -35.21 -2.32
C GLY A 363 117.99 -34.15 -2.45
N MET A 364 117.85 -33.35 -1.39
CA MET A 364 117.36 -31.96 -1.30
C MET A 364 117.64 -31.57 0.16
N ASN A 365 118.09 -30.33 0.44
CA ASN A 365 118.32 -29.96 1.84
C ASN A 365 116.99 -30.00 2.60
N LYS A 366 117.07 -30.23 3.92
CA LYS A 366 115.88 -30.26 4.76
C LYS A 366 115.07 -28.96 4.61
N ASP A 367 115.76 -27.83 4.65
CA ASP A 367 115.18 -26.49 4.50
C ASP A 367 114.52 -26.27 3.13
N ASP A 368 114.99 -26.93 2.05
CA ASP A 368 114.39 -26.86 0.72
C ASP A 368 113.12 -27.73 0.63
N LYS A 369 113.09 -28.88 1.32
CA LYS A 369 111.88 -29.71 1.44
C LYS A 369 110.83 -29.02 2.32
N ASP A 370 111.24 -28.48 3.46
CA ASP A 370 110.35 -27.81 4.40
C ASP A 370 109.78 -26.52 3.76
N ARG A 371 110.57 -25.74 3.00
CA ARG A 371 110.06 -24.62 2.18
C ARG A 371 109.09 -25.04 1.08
N LEU A 372 109.38 -26.12 0.34
CA LEU A 372 108.47 -26.63 -0.68
C LEU A 372 107.16 -27.15 -0.04
N ILE A 373 107.23 -27.75 1.14
CA ILE A 373 106.08 -28.19 1.92
C ILE A 373 105.26 -26.98 2.39
N GLU A 374 105.88 -25.92 2.94
CA GLU A 374 105.18 -24.68 3.30
C GLU A 374 104.54 -24.00 2.07
N GLN A 375 105.25 -23.94 0.94
CA GLN A 375 104.70 -23.39 -0.31
C GLN A 375 103.48 -24.20 -0.77
N LEU A 376 103.58 -25.53 -0.82
CA LEU A 376 102.46 -26.40 -1.22
C LEU A 376 101.29 -26.35 -0.22
N TYR A 377 101.54 -26.24 1.08
CA TYR A 377 100.48 -26.02 2.07
C TYR A 377 99.81 -24.65 1.90
N GLY A 378 100.58 -23.60 1.58
CA GLY A 378 100.06 -22.27 1.25
C GLY A 378 99.20 -22.27 -0.03
N GLU A 379 99.68 -22.91 -1.10
CA GLU A 379 98.93 -23.10 -2.35
C GLU A 379 97.66 -23.93 -2.12
N MET A 380 97.74 -25.01 -1.34
CA MET A 380 96.56 -25.81 -0.94
C MET A 380 95.57 -25.03 -0.08
N ALA A 381 96.03 -24.11 0.78
CA ALA A 381 95.16 -23.25 1.56
C ALA A 381 94.46 -22.21 0.67
N ALA A 382 95.21 -21.53 -0.20
CA ALA A 382 94.67 -20.56 -1.15
C ALA A 382 93.67 -21.18 -2.14
N LEU A 383 93.95 -22.39 -2.66
CA LEU A 383 93.02 -23.11 -3.53
C LEU A 383 91.74 -23.57 -2.80
N LYS A 384 91.84 -23.94 -1.51
CA LYS A 384 90.65 -24.21 -0.68
C LYS A 384 89.83 -22.95 -0.43
N GLU A 385 90.47 -21.83 -0.13
CA GLU A 385 89.78 -20.55 0.07
C GLU A 385 89.08 -20.08 -1.22
N GLN A 386 89.74 -20.20 -2.38
CA GLN A 386 89.12 -19.94 -3.68
C GLN A 386 87.93 -20.88 -3.96
N LEU A 387 88.04 -22.18 -3.61
CA LEU A 387 86.94 -23.14 -3.76
C LEU A 387 85.74 -22.78 -2.87
N GLU A 388 85.97 -22.42 -1.60
CA GLU A 388 84.89 -22.02 -0.69
C GLU A 388 84.28 -20.65 -1.08
N SER A 389 85.08 -19.71 -1.57
CA SER A 389 84.59 -18.45 -2.15
C SER A 389 83.69 -18.71 -3.37
N PHE A 390 84.14 -19.55 -4.31
CA PHE A 390 83.36 -19.93 -5.49
C PHE A 390 82.06 -20.68 -5.13
N LYS A 391 82.10 -21.57 -4.13
CA LYS A 391 80.87 -22.21 -3.58
C LYS A 391 79.93 -21.18 -2.97
N ALA A 392 80.43 -20.20 -2.21
CA ALA A 392 79.63 -19.15 -1.60
C ALA A 392 79.04 -18.18 -2.63
N GLU A 393 79.73 -17.93 -3.74
CA GLU A 393 79.20 -17.19 -4.90
C GLU A 393 78.11 -17.99 -5.64
N SER A 394 78.37 -19.27 -5.92
CA SER A 394 77.39 -20.17 -6.54
C SER A 394 76.12 -20.32 -5.68
N ALA A 395 76.26 -20.47 -4.36
CA ALA A 395 75.14 -20.53 -3.43
C ALA A 395 74.32 -19.22 -3.40
N ARG A 396 74.98 -18.05 -3.40
CA ARG A 396 74.32 -16.74 -3.52
C ARG A 396 73.56 -16.61 -4.86
N GLY A 397 74.16 -17.02 -5.96
CA GLY A 397 73.52 -17.03 -7.29
C GLY A 397 72.30 -17.93 -7.35
N MET A 398 72.39 -19.15 -6.80
CA MET A 398 71.25 -20.07 -6.70
C MET A 398 70.12 -19.52 -5.82
N MET A 399 70.45 -18.82 -4.73
CA MET A 399 69.46 -18.19 -3.85
C MET A 399 68.73 -17.03 -4.56
N GLN A 400 69.46 -16.18 -5.30
CA GLN A 400 68.86 -15.12 -6.12
C GLN A 400 67.95 -15.65 -7.22
N LEU A 401 68.38 -16.69 -7.95
CA LEU A 401 67.56 -17.32 -8.99
C LEU A 401 66.30 -18.00 -8.42
N ARG A 402 66.40 -18.64 -7.25
CA ARG A 402 65.23 -19.21 -6.55
C ARG A 402 64.27 -18.12 -6.07
N GLY A 403 64.78 -16.99 -5.58
CA GLY A 403 63.98 -15.82 -5.26
C GLY A 403 63.21 -15.31 -6.47
N ARG A 404 63.89 -15.08 -7.60
CA ARG A 404 63.25 -14.57 -8.83
C ARG A 404 62.25 -15.57 -9.44
N ALA A 405 62.48 -16.87 -9.30
CA ALA A 405 61.49 -17.89 -9.68
C ALA A 405 60.22 -17.78 -8.82
N SER A 406 60.37 -17.66 -7.50
CA SER A 406 59.22 -17.51 -6.58
C SER A 406 58.45 -16.20 -6.81
N GLU A 407 59.13 -15.10 -7.18
CA GLU A 407 58.48 -13.84 -7.57
C GLU A 407 57.64 -14.03 -8.85
N LEU A 408 58.20 -14.66 -9.89
CA LEU A 408 57.51 -14.91 -11.15
C LEU A 408 56.33 -15.89 -10.99
N GLU A 409 56.42 -16.87 -10.10
CA GLU A 409 55.31 -17.76 -9.75
C GLU A 409 54.17 -17.00 -9.05
N ALA A 410 54.50 -16.06 -8.16
CA ALA A 410 53.51 -15.19 -7.51
C ALA A 410 52.86 -14.21 -8.49
N GLU A 411 53.66 -13.53 -9.35
CA GLU A 411 53.18 -12.67 -10.43
C GLU A 411 52.23 -13.44 -11.37
N LEU A 412 52.55 -14.69 -11.72
CA LEU A 412 51.70 -15.54 -12.57
C LEU A 412 50.38 -15.91 -11.90
N ALA A 413 50.40 -16.26 -10.61
CA ALA A 413 49.19 -16.58 -9.85
C ALA A 413 48.26 -15.36 -9.72
N GLU A 414 48.82 -14.16 -9.48
CA GLU A 414 48.06 -12.91 -9.46
C GLU A 414 47.41 -12.61 -10.82
N GLN A 415 48.15 -12.77 -11.93
CA GLN A 415 47.60 -12.59 -13.28
C GLN A 415 46.51 -13.61 -13.62
N GLN A 416 46.61 -14.86 -13.15
CA GLN A 416 45.56 -15.86 -13.31
C GLN A 416 44.29 -15.48 -12.53
N HIS A 417 44.43 -15.01 -11.29
CA HIS A 417 43.30 -14.54 -10.48
C HIS A 417 42.60 -13.33 -11.12
N LEU A 418 43.37 -12.32 -11.54
CA LEU A 418 42.84 -11.12 -12.22
C LEU A 418 42.12 -11.48 -13.53
N LYS A 419 42.64 -12.46 -14.29
CA LYS A 419 41.98 -12.95 -15.51
C LYS A 419 40.66 -13.65 -15.19
N GLN A 420 40.61 -14.51 -14.17
CA GLN A 420 39.37 -15.19 -13.77
C GLN A 420 38.31 -14.17 -13.33
N GLN A 421 38.69 -13.22 -12.47
CA GLN A 421 37.81 -12.14 -12.04
C GLN A 421 37.25 -11.34 -13.24
N ALA A 422 38.09 -11.00 -14.23
CA ALA A 422 37.63 -10.31 -15.43
C ALA A 422 36.70 -11.16 -16.33
N GLN A 423 36.83 -12.49 -16.31
CA GLN A 423 35.88 -13.39 -16.99
C GLN A 423 34.54 -13.43 -16.26
N ASP A 424 34.55 -13.57 -14.94
CA ASP A 424 33.35 -13.60 -14.10
C ASP A 424 32.57 -12.28 -14.20
N GLU A 425 33.28 -11.13 -14.17
CA GLU A 425 32.72 -9.80 -14.42
C GLU A 425 32.13 -9.68 -15.84
N SER A 426 32.78 -10.25 -16.86
CA SER A 426 32.27 -10.24 -18.25
C SER A 426 31.02 -11.10 -18.43
N GLU A 427 30.91 -12.22 -17.71
CA GLU A 427 29.71 -13.08 -17.73
C GLU A 427 28.55 -12.43 -16.97
N PHE A 428 28.81 -11.82 -15.81
CA PHE A 428 27.83 -11.03 -15.06
C PHE A 428 27.25 -9.89 -15.91
N LEU A 429 28.11 -9.06 -16.50
CA LEU A 429 27.69 -7.95 -17.37
C LEU A 429 26.90 -8.43 -18.60
N ARG A 430 27.18 -9.63 -19.12
CA ARG A 430 26.44 -10.21 -20.25
C ARG A 430 25.02 -10.62 -19.84
N ALA A 431 24.86 -11.24 -18.67
CA ALA A 431 23.56 -11.61 -18.13
C ALA A 431 22.70 -10.38 -17.78
N GLU A 432 23.30 -9.35 -17.19
CA GLU A 432 22.64 -8.08 -16.86
C GLU A 432 22.13 -7.37 -18.13
N LEU A 433 22.91 -7.37 -19.21
CA LEU A 433 22.53 -6.79 -20.49
C LEU A 433 21.36 -7.55 -21.17
N GLU A 434 21.24 -8.86 -20.97
CA GLU A 434 20.06 -9.62 -21.43
C GLU A 434 18.80 -9.30 -20.62
N GLU A 435 18.91 -9.19 -19.29
CA GLU A 435 17.77 -8.84 -18.44
C GLU A 435 17.31 -7.39 -18.68
N LEU A 436 18.23 -6.44 -18.88
CA LEU A 436 17.89 -5.06 -19.28
C LEU A 436 17.19 -4.99 -20.65
N LYS A 437 17.60 -5.82 -21.63
CA LYS A 437 16.89 -5.91 -22.93
C LYS A 437 15.46 -6.41 -22.77
N LYS A 438 15.26 -7.44 -21.95
CA LYS A 438 13.95 -8.01 -21.64
C LYS A 438 13.04 -7.00 -20.92
N GLN A 439 13.57 -6.28 -19.92
CA GLN A 439 12.85 -5.20 -19.25
C GLN A 439 12.47 -4.07 -20.20
N ARG A 440 13.35 -3.71 -21.16
CA ARG A 440 13.06 -2.74 -22.22
C ARG A 440 11.91 -3.21 -23.12
N GLU A 441 11.90 -4.48 -23.54
CA GLU A 441 10.82 -5.06 -24.34
C GLU A 441 9.48 -5.11 -23.59
N ASP A 442 9.49 -5.48 -22.31
CA ASP A 442 8.28 -5.53 -21.49
C ASP A 442 7.74 -4.12 -21.18
N THR A 443 8.63 -3.12 -21.04
CA THR A 443 8.25 -1.71 -20.97
C THR A 443 7.61 -1.22 -22.28
N GLU A 444 8.16 -1.57 -23.45
CA GLU A 444 7.53 -1.27 -24.75
C GLU A 444 6.15 -1.93 -24.89
N LYS A 445 5.98 -3.19 -24.44
CA LYS A 445 4.68 -3.88 -24.43
C LYS A 445 3.67 -3.17 -23.51
N ALA A 446 4.10 -2.80 -22.30
CA ALA A 446 3.27 -2.06 -21.35
C ALA A 446 2.84 -0.70 -21.92
N GLN A 447 3.74 0.04 -22.55
CA GLN A 447 3.45 1.34 -23.15
C GLN A 447 2.49 1.24 -24.35
N ARG A 448 2.60 0.19 -25.18
CA ARG A 448 1.60 -0.11 -26.23
C ARG A 448 0.22 -0.47 -25.64
N SER A 449 0.18 -1.15 -24.50
CA SER A 449 -1.09 -1.45 -23.83
C SER A 449 -1.75 -0.20 -23.26
N LEU A 450 -0.95 0.73 -22.71
CA LEU A 450 -1.43 2.00 -22.18
C LEU A 450 -2.06 2.88 -23.27
N THR A 451 -1.41 3.00 -24.44
CA THR A 451 -1.96 3.82 -25.54
C THR A 451 -3.25 3.26 -26.13
N GLU A 452 -3.45 1.93 -26.14
CA GLU A 452 -4.74 1.33 -26.52
C GLU A 452 -5.83 1.53 -25.45
N ILE A 453 -5.47 1.58 -24.16
CA ILE A 453 -6.38 1.94 -23.07
C ILE A 453 -6.79 3.42 -23.17
N GLU A 454 -5.85 4.33 -23.41
CA GLU A 454 -6.11 5.76 -23.63
C GLU A 454 -7.04 5.99 -24.84
N ARG A 455 -6.77 5.31 -25.96
CA ARG A 455 -7.64 5.37 -27.15
C ARG A 455 -9.06 4.88 -26.86
N ARG A 456 -9.22 3.84 -26.03
CA ARG A 456 -10.54 3.36 -25.57
C ARG A 456 -11.22 4.35 -24.63
N ALA A 457 -10.47 4.99 -23.73
CA ALA A 457 -11.00 6.02 -22.83
C ALA A 457 -11.54 7.22 -23.62
N GLN A 458 -10.75 7.76 -24.57
CA GLN A 458 -11.19 8.84 -25.46
C GLN A 458 -12.43 8.46 -26.29
N ALA A 459 -12.48 7.23 -26.83
CA ALA A 459 -13.65 6.75 -27.55
C ALA A 459 -14.90 6.63 -26.65
N ASN A 460 -14.72 6.37 -25.36
CA ASN A 460 -15.82 6.32 -24.39
C ASN A 460 -16.27 7.73 -23.98
N GLU A 461 -15.34 8.66 -23.76
CA GLU A 461 -15.62 10.07 -23.48
C GLU A 461 -16.42 10.73 -24.62
N GLN A 462 -16.09 10.43 -25.88
CA GLN A 462 -16.87 10.85 -27.04
C GLN A 462 -18.29 10.27 -27.06
N ARG A 463 -18.49 9.03 -26.57
CA ARG A 463 -19.83 8.42 -26.43
C ARG A 463 -20.64 9.12 -25.33
N TYR A 464 -20.04 9.37 -24.17
CA TYR A 464 -20.69 10.14 -23.09
C TYR A 464 -21.05 11.55 -23.53
N SER A 465 -20.20 12.21 -24.30
CA SER A 465 -20.45 13.56 -24.83
C SER A 465 -21.68 13.58 -25.76
N LYS A 466 -21.76 12.63 -26.71
CA LYS A 466 -22.93 12.46 -27.58
C LYS A 466 -24.21 12.09 -26.80
N LEU A 467 -24.08 11.26 -25.77
CA LEU A 467 -25.22 10.90 -24.91
C LEU A 467 -25.72 12.12 -24.12
N LYS A 468 -24.81 12.97 -23.62
CA LYS A 468 -25.13 14.23 -22.94
C LYS A 468 -25.82 15.22 -23.88
N GLU A 469 -25.37 15.34 -25.13
CA GLU A 469 -26.07 16.12 -26.16
C GLU A 469 -27.50 15.62 -26.37
N LYS A 470 -27.69 14.29 -26.54
CA LYS A 470 -29.03 13.70 -26.71
C LYS A 470 -29.93 13.82 -25.46
N TYR A 471 -29.36 13.76 -24.26
CA TYR A 471 -30.10 14.04 -23.04
C TYR A 471 -30.53 15.51 -22.98
N SER A 472 -29.64 16.44 -23.35
CA SER A 472 -29.96 17.88 -23.41
C SER A 472 -31.03 18.19 -24.47
N GLU A 473 -30.98 17.56 -25.65
CA GLU A 473 -32.04 17.63 -26.66
C GLU A 473 -33.38 17.12 -26.09
N LEU A 474 -33.38 16.00 -25.37
CA LEU A 474 -34.60 15.42 -24.79
C LEU A 474 -35.22 16.32 -23.71
N VAL A 475 -34.40 16.88 -22.81
CA VAL A 475 -34.83 17.83 -21.78
C VAL A 475 -35.42 19.09 -22.42
N GLN A 476 -34.77 19.64 -23.45
CA GLN A 476 -35.27 20.80 -24.18
C GLN A 476 -36.62 20.50 -24.86
N ASN A 477 -36.73 19.36 -25.56
CA ASN A 477 -37.98 18.92 -26.18
C ASN A 477 -39.11 18.75 -25.15
N HIS A 478 -38.81 18.21 -23.96
CA HIS A 478 -39.78 18.08 -22.88
C HIS A 478 -40.26 19.45 -22.36
N ALA A 479 -39.34 20.39 -22.15
CA ALA A 479 -39.68 21.77 -21.75
C ALA A 479 -40.55 22.49 -22.80
N ASP A 480 -40.26 22.30 -24.09
CA ASP A 480 -41.05 22.88 -25.18
C ASP A 480 -42.43 22.21 -25.35
N LEU A 481 -42.54 20.90 -25.06
CA LEU A 481 -43.82 20.19 -24.98
C LEU A 481 -44.67 20.67 -23.79
N LEU A 482 -44.07 20.90 -22.62
CA LEU A 482 -44.76 21.49 -21.46
C LEU A 482 -45.28 22.89 -21.79
N ARG A 483 -44.48 23.73 -22.47
CA ARG A 483 -44.91 25.08 -22.90
C ARG A 483 -46.07 25.01 -23.90
N LYS A 484 -46.04 24.07 -24.86
CA LYS A 484 -47.15 23.81 -25.78
C LYS A 484 -48.40 23.31 -25.07
N ASN A 485 -48.27 22.42 -24.09
CA ASN A 485 -49.40 21.90 -23.31
C ASN A 485 -50.08 23.03 -22.49
N ALA A 486 -49.29 23.91 -21.86
CA ALA A 486 -49.82 25.08 -21.17
C ALA A 486 -50.58 26.03 -22.11
N GLU A 487 -50.06 26.28 -23.32
CA GLU A 487 -50.73 27.11 -24.33
C GLU A 487 -52.01 26.46 -24.86
N VAL A 488 -52.01 25.15 -25.15
CA VAL A 488 -53.23 24.40 -25.53
C VAL A 488 -54.26 24.43 -24.39
N THR A 489 -53.84 24.26 -23.14
CA THR A 489 -54.73 24.36 -21.96
C THR A 489 -55.37 25.76 -21.86
N LYS A 490 -54.59 26.82 -22.08
CA LYS A 490 -55.09 28.20 -22.14
C LYS A 490 -56.10 28.40 -23.27
N GLN A 491 -55.82 27.87 -24.46
CA GLN A 491 -56.75 27.93 -25.61
C GLN A 491 -58.05 27.17 -25.35
N VAL A 492 -57.98 25.97 -24.75
CA VAL A 492 -59.17 25.21 -24.32
C VAL A 492 -59.99 25.97 -23.27
N THR A 493 -59.32 26.65 -22.34
CA THR A 493 -60.00 27.45 -21.31
C THR A 493 -60.71 28.66 -21.92
N ALA A 494 -60.06 29.38 -22.84
CA ALA A 494 -60.66 30.49 -23.57
C ALA A 494 -61.83 30.03 -24.47
N ALA A 495 -61.70 28.88 -25.15
CA ALA A 495 -62.76 28.31 -25.97
C ALA A 495 -63.99 27.91 -25.13
N ARG A 496 -63.79 27.34 -23.93
CA ARG A 496 -64.89 27.06 -22.99
C ARG A 496 -65.57 28.32 -22.48
N GLN A 497 -64.80 29.39 -22.24
CA GLN A 497 -65.35 30.67 -21.81
C GLN A 497 -66.22 31.29 -22.92
N ALA A 498 -65.71 31.35 -24.15
CA ALA A 498 -66.45 31.80 -25.32
C ALA A 498 -67.70 30.93 -25.62
N GLN A 499 -67.62 29.61 -25.45
CA GLN A 499 -68.80 28.74 -25.53
C GLN A 499 -69.85 29.11 -24.48
N GLY A 500 -69.44 29.34 -23.23
CA GLY A 500 -70.34 29.77 -22.16
C GLY A 500 -70.90 31.19 -22.32
N ASP A 501 -70.23 32.06 -23.09
CA ASP A 501 -70.78 33.36 -23.53
C ASP A 501 -71.85 33.14 -24.61
N VAL A 502 -71.57 32.34 -25.64
CA VAL A 502 -72.53 31.99 -26.71
C VAL A 502 -73.76 31.25 -26.17
N GLU A 503 -73.61 30.37 -25.18
CA GLU A 503 -74.73 29.70 -24.52
C GLU A 503 -75.62 30.68 -23.73
N ARG A 504 -75.03 31.75 -23.17
CA ARG A 504 -75.78 32.85 -22.53
C ARG A 504 -76.51 33.71 -23.56
N GLU A 505 -75.82 34.16 -24.60
CA GLU A 505 -76.44 34.93 -25.70
C GLU A 505 -77.58 34.14 -26.36
N LYS A 506 -77.37 32.83 -26.59
CA LYS A 506 -78.42 31.93 -27.09
C LYS A 506 -79.63 31.90 -26.16
N LYS A 507 -79.43 31.79 -24.85
CA LYS A 507 -80.52 31.78 -23.88
C LYS A 507 -81.27 33.12 -23.85
N ASP A 508 -80.55 34.24 -23.86
CA ASP A 508 -81.16 35.58 -23.90
C ASP A 508 -81.96 35.78 -25.21
N LEU A 509 -81.48 35.23 -26.33
CA LEU A 509 -82.21 35.17 -27.60
C LEU A 509 -83.45 34.28 -27.51
N GLU A 510 -83.37 33.07 -26.94
CA GLU A 510 -84.51 32.17 -26.71
C GLU A 510 -85.58 32.85 -25.83
N ASP A 511 -85.18 33.47 -24.71
CA ASP A 511 -86.07 34.24 -23.82
C ASP A 511 -86.69 35.46 -24.53
N SER A 512 -85.96 36.13 -25.42
CA SER A 512 -86.49 37.26 -26.20
C SER A 512 -87.47 36.81 -27.28
N PHE A 513 -87.22 35.66 -27.90
CA PHE A 513 -88.09 35.05 -28.90
C PHE A 513 -89.40 34.59 -28.26
N GLN A 514 -89.32 33.94 -27.09
CA GLN A 514 -90.48 33.53 -26.30
C GLN A 514 -91.38 34.73 -25.94
N ARG A 515 -90.80 35.85 -25.47
CA ARG A 515 -91.56 37.09 -25.20
C ARG A 515 -92.18 37.69 -26.47
N SER A 516 -91.51 37.61 -27.61
CA SER A 516 -92.04 38.06 -28.90
C SER A 516 -93.19 37.18 -29.40
N GLN A 517 -93.11 35.86 -29.16
CA GLN A 517 -94.19 34.92 -29.44
C GLN A 517 -95.41 35.18 -28.55
N GLU A 518 -95.21 35.37 -27.25
CA GLU A 518 -96.28 35.75 -26.32
C GLU A 518 -96.95 37.07 -26.72
N GLN A 519 -96.18 38.08 -27.14
CA GLN A 519 -96.72 39.32 -27.69
C GLN A 519 -97.52 39.10 -28.98
N ALA A 520 -97.10 38.19 -29.85
CA ALA A 520 -97.82 37.84 -31.08
C ALA A 520 -99.15 37.12 -30.78
N GLU A 521 -99.18 36.23 -29.79
CA GLU A 521 -100.40 35.54 -29.35
C GLU A 521 -101.41 36.52 -28.73
N VAL A 522 -100.94 37.47 -27.89
CA VAL A 522 -101.78 38.56 -27.35
C VAL A 522 -102.33 39.47 -28.46
N LEU A 523 -101.54 39.74 -29.50
CA LEU A 523 -101.97 40.56 -30.63
C LEU A 523 -102.99 39.81 -31.51
N ASP A 524 -102.89 38.48 -31.63
CA ASP A 524 -103.88 37.66 -32.33
C ASP A 524 -105.21 37.53 -31.54
N THR A 525 -105.16 37.39 -30.20
CA THR A 525 -106.37 37.45 -29.36
C THR A 525 -107.09 38.79 -29.50
N LEU A 526 -106.35 39.91 -29.44
CA LEU A 526 -106.92 41.26 -29.62
C LEU A 526 -107.52 41.46 -31.03
N LYS A 527 -106.92 40.87 -32.08
CA LYS A 527 -107.50 40.87 -33.43
C LYS A 527 -108.82 40.10 -33.49
N ARG A 528 -108.92 38.95 -32.81
CA ARG A 528 -110.16 38.15 -32.74
C ARG A 528 -111.26 38.88 -31.97
N GLU A 529 -110.94 39.54 -30.86
CA GLU A 529 -111.88 40.38 -30.10
C GLU A 529 -112.36 41.58 -30.92
N LEU A 530 -111.46 42.28 -31.63
CA LEU A 530 -111.82 43.39 -32.52
C LEU A 530 -112.71 42.93 -33.69
N ALA A 531 -112.50 41.73 -34.22
CA ALA A 531 -113.34 41.14 -35.26
C ALA A 531 -114.75 40.82 -34.73
N ALA A 532 -114.85 40.22 -33.53
CA ALA A 532 -116.12 39.97 -32.86
C ALA A 532 -116.90 41.27 -32.60
N SER A 533 -116.25 42.29 -32.03
CA SER A 533 -116.86 43.60 -31.77
C SER A 533 -117.33 44.31 -33.06
N ARG A 534 -116.60 44.16 -34.17
CA ARG A 534 -117.06 44.64 -35.49
C ARG A 534 -118.29 43.89 -36.00
N GLN A 535 -118.36 42.58 -35.77
CA GLN A 535 -119.50 41.76 -36.16
C GLN A 535 -120.76 42.12 -35.33
N GLU A 536 -120.61 42.38 -34.04
CA GLU A 536 -121.68 42.90 -33.17
C GLU A 536 -122.18 44.27 -33.63
N LEU A 537 -121.28 45.20 -33.97
CA LEU A 537 -121.63 46.51 -34.54
C LEU A 537 -122.41 46.39 -35.86
N GLN A 538 -122.05 45.43 -36.71
CA GLN A 538 -122.74 45.19 -37.98
C GLN A 538 -124.15 44.61 -37.79
N VAL A 539 -124.34 43.73 -36.79
CA VAL A 539 -125.67 43.23 -36.38
C VAL A 539 -126.53 44.37 -35.79
N LEU A 540 -125.94 45.26 -35.00
CA LEU A 540 -126.63 46.44 -34.45
C LEU A 540 -127.06 47.42 -35.55
N GLN A 541 -126.23 47.65 -36.58
CA GLN A 541 -126.60 48.47 -37.75
C GLN A 541 -127.79 47.88 -38.52
N GLY A 542 -127.77 46.58 -38.85
CA GLY A 542 -128.90 45.92 -39.52
C GLY A 542 -130.20 45.96 -38.70
N THR A 543 -130.08 45.91 -37.36
CA THR A 543 -131.23 46.02 -36.45
C THR A 543 -131.83 47.43 -36.46
N LEU A 544 -131.00 48.47 -36.60
CA LEU A 544 -131.43 49.87 -36.66
C LEU A 544 -132.20 50.20 -37.96
N GLU A 545 -131.73 49.70 -39.11
CA GLU A 545 -132.38 49.91 -40.42
C GLU A 545 -133.71 49.17 -40.53
N SER A 546 -133.78 47.94 -40.00
CA SER A 546 -135.05 47.21 -39.84
C SER A 546 -136.05 48.00 -38.98
N SER A 547 -135.57 48.62 -37.88
CA SER A 547 -136.42 49.39 -36.97
C SER A 547 -136.98 50.68 -37.58
N THR A 548 -136.28 51.35 -38.50
CA THR A 548 -136.81 52.58 -39.15
C THR A 548 -137.89 52.25 -40.18
N GLN A 549 -137.71 51.17 -40.96
CA GLN A 549 -138.69 50.72 -41.95
C GLN A 549 -139.97 50.15 -41.30
N VAL A 550 -139.85 49.52 -40.12
CA VAL A 550 -141.00 49.10 -39.30
C VAL A 550 -141.73 50.31 -38.66
N ARG A 551 -141.01 51.40 -38.31
CA ARG A 551 -141.61 52.61 -37.72
C ARG A 551 -142.57 53.30 -38.69
N ALA A 552 -142.19 53.41 -39.97
CA ALA A 552 -143.06 53.94 -41.03
C ALA A 552 -144.33 53.07 -41.25
N ARG A 553 -144.19 51.74 -41.21
CA ARG A 553 -145.33 50.80 -41.32
C ARG A 553 -146.21 50.75 -40.05
N ARG A 554 -145.71 51.21 -38.90
CA ARG A 554 -146.50 51.30 -37.65
C ARG A 554 -147.37 52.56 -37.60
N CYS A 555 -146.95 53.69 -38.15
CA CYS A 555 -147.79 54.90 -38.20
C CYS A 555 -149.12 54.67 -38.95
N THR A 556 -149.11 53.88 -40.03
CA THR A 556 -150.35 53.48 -40.75
C THR A 556 -151.14 52.35 -40.09
N ARG A 557 -150.59 51.68 -39.06
CA ARG A 557 -151.27 50.57 -38.35
C ARG A 557 -151.74 50.95 -36.94
N ILE A 558 -151.18 51.99 -36.33
CA ILE A 558 -151.64 52.54 -35.04
C ILE A 558 -153.07 53.08 -35.16
N ALA A 559 -153.43 53.70 -36.29
CA ALA A 559 -154.80 54.12 -36.59
C ALA A 559 -155.83 52.97 -36.68
N GLY A 560 -155.39 51.71 -36.77
CA GLY A 560 -156.26 50.52 -36.73
C GLY A 560 -156.20 49.73 -35.41
N LEU A 561 -155.09 49.85 -34.65
CA LEU A 561 -154.86 49.04 -33.44
C LEU A 561 -155.37 49.67 -32.14
N GLU A 562 -155.78 50.95 -32.16
CA GLU A 562 -156.59 51.51 -31.07
C GLU A 562 -157.94 50.78 -30.92
N GLN A 563 -158.42 50.10 -31.97
CA GLN A 563 -159.67 49.33 -31.97
C GLN A 563 -159.53 47.90 -31.39
N GLU A 564 -158.32 47.34 -31.26
CA GLU A 564 -158.09 45.97 -30.76
C GLU A 564 -157.51 45.88 -29.33
N ARG A 565 -156.83 46.94 -28.86
CA ARG A 565 -156.11 46.98 -27.56
C ARG A 565 -156.98 46.55 -26.37
N ASP A 566 -158.27 46.87 -26.39
CA ASP A 566 -159.17 46.66 -25.24
C ASP A 566 -159.51 45.17 -24.97
N SER A 567 -159.02 44.25 -25.81
CA SER A 567 -159.34 42.81 -25.74
C SER A 567 -158.37 41.94 -24.92
N LEU A 568 -157.06 42.22 -24.90
CA LEU A 568 -156.03 41.22 -24.55
C LEU A 568 -155.36 41.32 -23.16
N SER A 569 -155.75 42.27 -22.30
CA SER A 569 -155.07 42.56 -21.02
C SER A 569 -155.32 41.53 -19.87
N ARG A 570 -155.47 40.24 -20.16
CA ARG A 570 -156.05 39.24 -19.21
C ARG A 570 -155.33 37.86 -19.06
N ALA A 571 -154.08 37.67 -19.52
CA ALA A 571 -153.55 36.31 -19.75
C ALA A 571 -152.20 35.85 -19.10
N ALA A 572 -151.36 36.71 -18.49
CA ALA A 572 -149.89 36.47 -18.51
C ALA A 572 -149.14 35.94 -17.25
N GLU A 573 -149.75 35.69 -16.09
CA GLU A 573 -149.01 35.67 -14.79
C GLU A 573 -148.52 34.30 -14.21
N ARG A 574 -148.25 33.22 -14.97
CA ARG A 574 -148.31 31.83 -14.40
C ARG A 574 -147.14 30.82 -14.39
N HIS A 575 -145.87 31.09 -14.75
CA HIS A 575 -144.80 30.05 -14.75
C HIS A 575 -143.39 30.53 -14.33
N GLY A 576 -142.71 29.88 -13.35
CA GLY A 576 -141.31 30.27 -13.02
C GLY A 576 -140.44 29.59 -11.94
N GLU A 577 -140.64 28.35 -11.44
CA GLU A 577 -140.00 27.91 -10.15
C GLU A 577 -139.07 26.65 -10.10
N GLU A 578 -138.72 25.95 -11.19
CA GLU A 578 -138.24 24.54 -11.07
C GLU A 578 -136.71 24.20 -10.97
N VAL A 579 -135.74 25.11 -11.13
CA VAL A 579 -134.39 24.72 -11.68
C VAL A 579 -133.23 24.47 -10.66
N ALA A 580 -133.42 24.56 -9.34
CA ALA A 580 -132.31 24.74 -8.38
C ALA A 580 -131.43 23.50 -7.96
N ALA A 581 -131.67 22.27 -8.44
CA ALA A 581 -131.31 21.06 -7.68
C ALA A 581 -129.96 20.32 -7.95
N LEU A 582 -129.22 20.61 -9.03
CA LEU A 582 -128.24 19.64 -9.62
C LEU A 582 -126.74 19.77 -9.25
N HIS A 583 -126.36 20.43 -8.15
CA HIS A 583 -124.96 20.87 -7.91
C HIS A 583 -124.01 19.94 -7.10
N ALA A 584 -124.38 18.68 -6.80
CA ALA A 584 -123.74 17.93 -5.70
C ALA A 584 -122.69 16.82 -6.04
N GLU A 585 -122.53 16.37 -7.29
CA GLU A 585 -121.87 15.07 -7.57
C GLU A 585 -120.34 15.06 -7.71
N LEU A 586 -119.65 16.20 -7.91
CA LEU A 586 -118.25 16.22 -8.39
C LEU A 586 -117.14 16.07 -7.32
N GLN A 587 -117.47 15.97 -6.03
CA GLN A 587 -116.48 15.93 -4.93
C GLN A 587 -115.65 14.62 -4.87
N GLN A 588 -116.10 13.55 -5.53
CA GLN A 588 -115.66 12.17 -5.26
C GLN A 588 -114.34 11.73 -5.92
N MET A 589 -113.77 12.53 -6.83
CA MET A 589 -112.64 12.11 -7.67
C MET A 589 -111.24 12.35 -7.08
N ARG A 590 -111.11 12.88 -5.85
CA ARG A 590 -109.84 13.41 -5.33
C ARG A 590 -108.95 12.41 -4.57
N ASP A 591 -109.48 11.28 -4.12
CA ASP A 591 -108.80 10.39 -3.14
C ASP A 591 -107.95 9.25 -3.74
N ARG A 592 -107.76 9.20 -5.07
CA ARG A 592 -107.09 8.06 -5.74
C ARG A 592 -105.57 8.16 -5.91
N LEU A 593 -104.94 9.32 -5.70
CA LEU A 593 -103.55 9.56 -6.12
C LEU A 593 -102.47 9.28 -5.05
N GLY A 594 -102.86 8.89 -3.82
CA GLY A 594 -101.94 8.77 -2.68
C GLY A 594 -101.26 7.41 -2.45
N ARG A 595 -101.33 6.45 -3.40
CA ARG A 595 -101.01 5.02 -3.11
C ARG A 595 -99.72 4.46 -3.74
N GLU A 596 -98.95 5.24 -4.49
CA GLU A 596 -97.79 4.72 -5.24
C GLU A 596 -96.41 5.07 -4.63
N GLN A 597 -96.35 5.77 -3.50
CA GLN A 597 -95.08 6.25 -2.91
C GLN A 597 -94.50 5.33 -1.80
N GLU A 598 -94.93 4.07 -1.72
CA GLU A 598 -94.60 3.15 -0.61
C GLU A 598 -93.90 1.84 -1.06
N SER A 599 -93.54 1.71 -2.34
CA SER A 599 -93.13 0.44 -2.97
C SER A 599 -91.61 0.11 -2.99
N SER A 600 -90.73 0.96 -2.43
CA SER A 600 -89.26 0.81 -2.62
C SER A 600 -88.43 0.87 -1.33
N LYS A 601 -88.96 0.33 -0.21
CA LYS A 601 -88.25 0.33 1.09
C LYS A 601 -88.36 -0.99 1.88
N MET A 602 -88.62 -2.11 1.21
CA MET A 602 -88.81 -3.40 1.89
C MET A 602 -88.27 -4.58 1.06
N GLU A 603 -86.95 -4.70 1.01
CA GLU A 603 -86.23 -5.98 0.84
C GLU A 603 -84.73 -5.78 1.18
N LEU A 604 -84.49 -5.47 2.45
CA LEU A 604 -83.27 -5.93 3.13
C LEU A 604 -83.59 -7.34 3.64
N GLU A 605 -82.55 -8.19 3.75
CA GLU A 605 -82.62 -9.51 4.39
C GLU A 605 -83.43 -10.59 3.64
N VAL A 606 -82.75 -11.65 3.21
CA VAL A 606 -82.85 -12.95 3.91
C VAL A 606 -81.75 -13.89 3.40
N LEU A 607 -80.78 -14.15 4.27
CA LEU A 607 -79.94 -15.36 4.31
C LEU A 607 -78.99 -15.62 3.10
N GLN A 608 -77.88 -16.35 3.23
CA GLN A 608 -77.38 -17.09 4.39
C GLN A 608 -75.85 -17.20 4.40
N ALA A 609 -75.34 -17.24 5.63
CA ALA A 609 -74.13 -17.94 6.06
C ALA A 609 -72.79 -17.52 5.42
N GLN A 610 -71.94 -16.69 6.06
CA GLN A 610 -71.27 -16.94 7.37
C GLN A 610 -70.41 -18.21 7.31
N LEU A 611 -69.19 -18.37 7.85
CA LEU A 611 -68.43 -17.83 8.99
C LEU A 611 -67.19 -18.79 9.08
N ARG A 612 -66.05 -18.60 9.78
CA ARG A 612 -65.42 -17.48 10.53
C ARG A 612 -63.99 -17.88 10.96
N ASP A 613 -63.16 -16.87 11.29
CA ASP A 613 -62.26 -16.73 12.47
C ASP A 613 -61.26 -17.86 12.87
N LYS A 614 -59.93 -17.62 12.98
CA LYS A 614 -59.11 -16.86 13.99
C LYS A 614 -58.61 -17.75 15.19
N VAL A 615 -57.45 -17.58 15.86
CA VAL A 615 -56.23 -16.71 15.72
C VAL A 615 -55.14 -17.05 16.81
N LEU A 616 -53.90 -16.49 16.70
CA LEU A 616 -52.87 -16.11 17.72
C LEU A 616 -51.73 -17.05 18.26
N GLN A 617 -50.47 -16.52 18.16
CA GLN A 617 -49.33 -16.41 19.13
C GLN A 617 -48.39 -17.58 19.58
N GLY A 618 -47.05 -17.32 19.68
CA GLY A 618 -46.07 -18.07 20.54
C GLY A 618 -44.57 -18.19 20.10
N HIS A 619 -43.60 -18.33 21.04
CA HIS A 619 -42.10 -18.30 20.88
C HIS A 619 -41.37 -18.88 22.15
N PRO A 620 -40.00 -19.00 22.32
CA PRO A 620 -38.79 -19.03 21.43
C PRO A 620 -37.70 -20.11 21.85
N SER A 621 -36.40 -19.94 21.48
CA SER A 621 -35.13 -20.23 22.27
C SER A 621 -34.13 -21.42 22.00
N ILE A 622 -32.85 -21.07 21.69
CA ILE A 622 -31.53 -21.45 22.33
C ILE A 622 -30.62 -22.68 21.94
N SER A 623 -29.31 -22.38 21.71
CA SER A 623 -28.01 -23.12 21.95
C SER A 623 -27.26 -24.06 20.95
N LEU A 624 -25.92 -24.11 21.14
CA LEU A 624 -24.72 -24.69 20.46
C LEU A 624 -23.94 -25.59 21.50
N PRO A 625 -22.70 -26.14 21.34
CA PRO A 625 -21.82 -26.55 20.19
C PRO A 625 -21.01 -27.91 20.36
N ALA A 626 -20.16 -28.23 19.35
CA ALA A 626 -18.77 -28.81 19.38
C ALA A 626 -18.39 -30.24 19.89
N VAL A 627 -17.21 -30.70 19.41
CA VAL A 627 -16.45 -31.95 19.73
C VAL A 627 -14.92 -31.67 19.68
N PRO A 628 -14.07 -32.30 20.51
CA PRO A 628 -12.59 -32.22 20.46
C PRO A 628 -11.89 -33.57 20.12
N TRP A 629 -10.55 -33.61 20.19
CA TRP A 629 -9.66 -34.71 19.76
C TRP A 629 -8.28 -34.71 20.52
N GLY A 630 -7.54 -35.84 20.60
CA GLY A 630 -6.26 -35.97 21.33
C GLY A 630 -5.15 -37.00 20.86
N PRO A 631 -3.91 -36.92 21.42
CA PRO A 631 -2.66 -37.04 20.63
C PRO A 631 -1.81 -38.33 20.57
N ALA A 632 -0.99 -38.46 19.50
CA ALA A 632 0.17 -39.38 19.46
C ALA A 632 1.23 -39.07 18.35
N GLU A 633 2.44 -39.60 18.58
CA GLU A 633 3.61 -39.84 17.69
C GLU A 633 4.62 -38.72 17.34
N LEU A 634 5.68 -38.64 18.18
CA LEU A 634 7.00 -38.13 17.83
C LEU A 634 8.12 -38.93 18.55
N GLU A 635 8.31 -40.20 18.18
CA GLU A 635 9.49 -41.02 18.54
C GLU A 635 9.94 -41.82 17.31
N ALA A 636 11.00 -41.37 16.61
CA ALA A 636 11.81 -42.18 15.67
C ALA A 636 12.96 -41.38 15.02
N ALA A 637 13.97 -40.91 15.77
CA ALA A 637 15.16 -40.27 15.15
C ALA A 637 16.45 -40.25 16.01
N VAL A 638 16.75 -41.30 16.79
CA VAL A 638 18.10 -41.47 17.39
C VAL A 638 18.61 -42.88 17.14
N GLY A 639 19.65 -43.00 16.31
CA GLY A 639 20.29 -44.28 16.04
C GLY A 639 21.09 -44.29 14.74
N CYS A 640 22.38 -43.93 14.83
CA CYS A 640 23.49 -44.58 14.10
C CYS A 640 24.83 -43.87 14.38
N GLY A 641 25.76 -44.60 14.98
CA GLY A 641 27.19 -44.28 15.01
C GLY A 641 27.98 -45.58 14.99
N GLY A 642 29.09 -45.63 14.23
CA GLY A 642 29.92 -46.84 14.13
C GLY A 642 30.84 -46.88 12.90
N ASP A 643 32.11 -46.54 13.11
CA ASP A 643 33.33 -46.96 12.40
C ASP A 643 33.39 -47.07 10.85
N SER A 644 34.20 -46.19 10.23
CA SER A 644 35.36 -46.57 9.37
C SER A 644 36.12 -45.34 8.85
N GLN A 645 37.41 -45.52 8.50
CA GLN A 645 38.37 -44.44 8.18
C GLN A 645 38.05 -43.62 6.90
N PRO A 646 38.54 -42.36 6.81
CA PRO A 646 38.09 -41.40 5.81
C PRO A 646 38.82 -41.55 4.46
N SER A 647 38.03 -41.70 3.40
CA SER A 647 38.44 -41.33 2.04
C SER A 647 37.91 -39.92 1.69
N GLN A 648 38.51 -39.25 0.71
CA GLN A 648 38.25 -37.84 0.39
C GLN A 648 36.83 -37.53 -0.14
N HIS A 649 35.93 -38.52 -0.20
CA HIS A 649 34.50 -38.32 -0.45
C HIS A 649 33.68 -37.93 0.79
N ALA A 650 34.22 -38.07 2.02
CA ALA A 650 33.44 -37.94 3.26
C ALA A 650 32.90 -36.51 3.56
N VAL A 651 33.48 -35.46 2.97
CA VAL A 651 33.03 -34.06 3.23
C VAL A 651 31.65 -33.81 2.62
N GLY A 652 31.34 -34.43 1.48
CA GLY A 652 30.06 -34.28 0.78
C GLY A 652 28.88 -34.95 1.48
N SER A 653 29.10 -36.01 2.27
CA SER A 653 28.07 -36.66 3.09
C SER A 653 27.92 -36.03 4.48
N LEU A 654 28.96 -35.35 4.99
CA LEU A 654 28.91 -34.65 6.28
C LEU A 654 28.03 -33.40 6.21
N LEU A 655 28.11 -32.61 5.13
CA LEU A 655 27.37 -31.35 5.00
C LEU A 655 25.83 -31.52 5.11
N PRO A 656 25.18 -32.48 4.42
CA PRO A 656 23.75 -32.75 4.59
C PRO A 656 23.39 -33.24 6.00
N CYS A 657 24.25 -34.04 6.64
CA CYS A 657 24.02 -34.51 8.00
C CYS A 657 24.11 -33.37 9.03
N LEU A 658 25.05 -32.43 8.86
CA LEU A 658 25.14 -31.23 9.70
C LEU A 658 23.98 -30.26 9.49
N ALA A 659 23.54 -30.08 8.23
CA ALA A 659 22.36 -29.28 7.92
C ALA A 659 21.08 -29.90 8.52
N LEU A 660 20.93 -31.22 8.44
CA LEU A 660 19.80 -31.94 9.04
C LEU A 660 19.84 -31.88 10.57
N PHE A 661 20.99 -32.10 11.19
CA PHE A 661 21.20 -31.97 12.63
C PHE A 661 20.85 -30.56 13.13
N ALA A 662 21.41 -29.52 12.50
CA ALA A 662 21.13 -28.14 12.86
C ALA A 662 19.66 -27.78 12.69
N HIS A 663 19.00 -28.27 11.63
CA HIS A 663 17.57 -28.07 11.40
C HIS A 663 16.71 -28.77 12.46
N LEU A 664 16.96 -30.04 12.76
CA LEU A 664 16.20 -30.82 13.74
C LEU A 664 16.38 -30.30 15.17
N VAL A 665 17.61 -29.93 15.56
CA VAL A 665 17.86 -29.30 16.85
C VAL A 665 17.18 -27.92 16.91
N SER A 666 17.30 -27.09 15.86
CA SER A 666 16.64 -25.79 15.83
C SER A 666 15.11 -25.89 15.92
N ASP A 667 14.49 -26.89 15.28
CA ASP A 667 13.05 -27.11 15.37
C ASP A 667 12.68 -27.63 16.77
N THR A 668 13.42 -28.58 17.33
CA THR A 668 13.20 -29.06 18.72
C THR A 668 13.33 -27.94 19.74
N LEU A 669 14.26 -26.99 19.56
CA LEU A 669 14.40 -25.80 20.40
C LEU A 669 13.24 -24.82 20.21
N LEU A 670 12.77 -24.62 18.97
CA LEU A 670 11.62 -23.77 18.67
C LEU A 670 10.34 -24.34 19.30
N GLN A 671 10.09 -25.64 19.12
CA GLN A 671 8.96 -26.35 19.72
C GLN A 671 9.07 -26.41 21.25
N GLY A 672 10.27 -26.63 21.80
CA GLY A 672 10.51 -26.62 23.25
C GLY A 672 10.24 -25.24 23.86
N SER A 673 10.71 -24.16 23.21
CA SER A 673 10.39 -22.78 23.62
C SER A 673 8.90 -22.48 23.50
N ALA A 674 8.25 -22.87 22.39
CA ALA A 674 6.81 -22.68 22.23
C ALA A 674 6.00 -23.44 23.30
N THR A 675 6.38 -24.69 23.57
CA THR A 675 5.76 -25.54 24.61
C THR A 675 5.95 -24.93 26.00
N SER A 676 7.12 -24.35 26.30
CA SER A 676 7.36 -23.71 27.59
C SER A 676 6.43 -22.51 27.86
N HIS A 677 6.04 -21.76 26.83
CA HIS A 677 5.08 -20.66 26.97
C HIS A 677 3.64 -21.12 27.24
N LEU A 678 3.37 -22.42 27.12
CA LEU A 678 2.07 -23.07 27.31
C LEU A 678 2.07 -24.07 28.48
N ALA A 679 3.21 -24.20 29.17
CA ALA A 679 3.44 -25.16 30.25
C ALA A 679 3.32 -24.47 31.64
N PRO A 680 3.05 -25.23 32.72
CA PRO A 680 3.12 -24.69 34.08
C PRO A 680 4.52 -24.13 34.41
N MET A 681 4.59 -23.04 35.18
CA MET A 681 5.82 -22.27 35.44
C MET A 681 7.06 -23.13 35.75
N GLU A 682 6.95 -24.12 36.64
CA GLU A 682 8.11 -24.92 37.05
C GLU A 682 8.67 -25.80 35.92
N PRO A 683 7.92 -26.71 35.27
CA PRO A 683 8.42 -27.43 34.10
C PRO A 683 8.67 -26.54 32.88
N ALA A 684 8.01 -25.38 32.75
CA ALA A 684 8.30 -24.39 31.71
C ALA A 684 9.71 -23.79 31.85
N ASP A 685 10.07 -23.35 33.05
CA ASP A 685 11.41 -22.82 33.36
C ASP A 685 12.48 -23.91 33.20
N ARG A 686 12.21 -25.15 33.64
CA ARG A 686 13.10 -26.30 33.40
C ARG A 686 13.28 -26.56 31.90
N LEU A 687 12.20 -26.55 31.11
CA LEU A 687 12.25 -26.78 29.67
C LEU A 687 13.04 -25.68 28.95
N LEU A 688 12.82 -24.41 29.30
CA LEU A 688 13.58 -23.27 28.75
C LEU A 688 15.07 -23.38 29.04
N GLU A 689 15.45 -23.76 30.25
CA GLU A 689 16.86 -23.85 30.63
C GLU A 689 17.57 -25.01 29.93
N VAL A 690 16.94 -26.19 29.86
CA VAL A 690 17.48 -27.33 29.11
C VAL A 690 17.52 -27.03 27.59
N CYS A 691 16.56 -26.30 27.04
CA CYS A 691 16.60 -25.82 25.66
C CYS A 691 17.78 -24.86 25.41
N LYS A 692 18.01 -23.87 26.29
CA LYS A 692 19.20 -22.98 26.18
C LYS A 692 20.51 -23.78 26.25
N GLN A 693 20.60 -24.73 27.18
CA GLN A 693 21.77 -25.60 27.31
C GLN A 693 21.98 -26.45 26.05
N CYS A 694 20.92 -27.10 25.55
CA CYS A 694 20.96 -27.88 24.31
C CYS A 694 21.42 -27.05 23.09
N GLY A 695 20.96 -25.80 22.98
CA GLY A 695 21.41 -24.87 21.94
C GLY A 695 22.89 -24.48 22.08
N SER A 696 23.35 -24.21 23.30
CA SER A 696 24.76 -23.92 23.59
C SER A 696 25.67 -25.09 23.23
N GLU A 697 25.32 -26.31 23.66
CA GLU A 697 26.11 -27.52 23.34
C GLU A 697 26.09 -27.84 21.84
N ALA A 698 24.98 -27.61 21.14
CA ALA A 698 24.90 -27.82 19.70
C ALA A 698 25.80 -26.83 18.92
N VAL A 699 25.86 -25.56 19.34
CA VAL A 699 26.78 -24.56 18.75
C VAL A 699 28.24 -24.89 19.09
N SER A 700 28.53 -25.35 20.30
CA SER A 700 29.86 -25.82 20.74
C SER A 700 30.35 -26.98 19.86
N TYR A 701 29.52 -28.01 19.67
CA TYR A 701 29.79 -29.16 18.81
C TYR A 701 30.05 -28.76 17.34
N LEU A 702 29.20 -27.92 16.76
CA LEU A 702 29.38 -27.42 15.39
C LEU A 702 30.66 -26.59 15.23
N SER A 703 31.04 -25.84 16.27
CA SER A 703 32.28 -25.04 16.30
C SER A 703 33.53 -25.91 16.45
N ALA A 704 33.46 -27.01 17.21
CA ALA A 704 34.54 -28.00 17.33
C ALA A 704 34.81 -28.74 16.01
N LEU A 705 33.77 -28.95 15.19
CA LEU A 705 33.87 -29.51 13.84
C LEU A 705 34.41 -28.52 12.79
N GLN A 706 34.44 -27.22 13.09
CA GLN A 706 34.96 -26.19 12.17
C GLN A 706 36.50 -26.13 12.15
N ASP A 707 37.16 -26.56 13.22
CA ASP A 707 38.62 -26.58 13.36
C ASP A 707 39.18 -27.95 12.92
N PRO A 708 39.94 -28.04 11.79
CA PRO A 708 40.47 -29.30 11.29
C PRO A 708 41.35 -30.08 12.28
N GLY A 709 41.97 -29.38 13.25
CA GLY A 709 42.76 -30.00 14.30
C GLY A 709 41.94 -30.65 15.42
N LYS A 710 40.67 -30.26 15.57
CA LYS A 710 39.77 -30.70 16.65
C LYS A 710 38.66 -31.67 16.24
N VAL A 711 38.42 -31.86 14.93
CA VAL A 711 37.40 -32.79 14.41
C VAL A 711 37.47 -34.19 15.04
N LYS A 712 38.67 -34.70 15.33
CA LYS A 712 38.87 -36.01 15.98
C LYS A 712 38.46 -36.09 17.46
N GLY A 713 38.15 -34.95 18.09
CA GLY A 713 37.73 -34.85 19.49
C GLY A 713 36.40 -34.12 19.68
N ALA A 714 35.61 -33.90 18.60
CA ALA A 714 34.29 -33.32 18.69
C ALA A 714 33.28 -34.39 19.15
N ASP A 715 32.73 -34.22 20.35
CA ASP A 715 31.75 -35.14 20.97
C ASP A 715 30.34 -34.53 20.95
N CYS A 716 29.35 -35.29 20.49
CA CYS A 716 27.94 -34.87 20.46
C CYS A 716 27.13 -35.31 21.68
N SER A 717 27.72 -36.10 22.59
CA SER A 717 27.02 -36.75 23.71
C SER A 717 26.27 -35.77 24.61
N LEU A 718 26.81 -34.56 24.83
CA LEU A 718 26.16 -33.51 25.63
C LEU A 718 24.86 -33.01 24.99
N VAL A 719 24.81 -32.89 23.65
CA VAL A 719 23.58 -32.52 22.92
C VAL A 719 22.54 -33.63 23.05
N THR A 720 22.96 -34.90 22.92
CA THR A 720 22.07 -36.06 23.09
C THR A 720 21.48 -36.13 24.49
N ILE A 721 22.27 -35.83 25.54
CA ILE A 721 21.79 -35.75 26.93
C ILE A 721 20.74 -34.64 27.08
N CYS A 722 21.00 -33.43 26.54
CA CYS A 722 20.05 -32.33 26.63
C CYS A 722 18.74 -32.62 25.88
N LEU A 723 18.82 -33.25 24.70
CA LEU A 723 17.63 -33.71 23.95
C LEU A 723 16.84 -34.77 24.73
N GLY A 724 17.52 -35.69 25.43
CA GLY A 724 16.89 -36.66 26.32
C GLY A 724 16.14 -36.00 27.49
N HIS A 725 16.72 -34.93 28.08
CA HIS A 725 16.05 -34.14 29.11
C HIS A 725 14.84 -33.34 28.57
N ILE A 726 14.94 -32.74 27.37
CA ILE A 726 13.80 -32.09 26.70
C ILE A 726 12.67 -33.09 26.45
N SER A 727 12.99 -34.30 25.98
CA SER A 727 12.02 -35.37 25.77
C SER A 727 11.36 -35.79 27.09
N ALA A 728 12.12 -35.99 28.17
CA ALA A 728 11.57 -36.36 29.47
C ALA A 728 10.62 -35.29 30.05
N ILE A 729 10.92 -34.00 29.89
CA ILE A 729 10.02 -32.91 30.30
C ILE A 729 8.79 -32.84 29.37
N GLY A 730 8.95 -33.14 28.07
CA GLY A 730 7.83 -33.26 27.13
C GLY A 730 6.86 -34.42 27.46
N GLU A 731 7.37 -35.53 27.98
CA GLU A 731 6.56 -36.64 28.53
C GLU A 731 5.80 -36.24 29.80
N GLU A 732 6.44 -35.46 30.68
CA GLU A 732 5.83 -34.92 31.92
C GLU A 732 4.67 -33.95 31.61
N LEU A 733 4.81 -33.14 30.54
CA LEU A 733 3.85 -32.12 30.11
C LEU A 733 2.65 -32.65 29.30
N ARG A 734 2.56 -33.97 29.06
CA ARG A 734 1.44 -34.56 28.29
C ARG A 734 0.13 -34.54 29.11
N PRO A 735 -0.97 -33.92 28.62
CA PRO A 735 -2.26 -33.98 29.29
C PRO A 735 -2.77 -35.43 29.44
N ARG A 736 -3.31 -35.77 30.62
CA ARG A 736 -3.84 -37.12 30.91
C ARG A 736 -5.37 -37.14 30.85
N GLY A 737 -5.91 -37.39 29.66
CA GLY A 737 -7.33 -37.60 29.37
C GLY A 737 -7.82 -36.77 28.15
N LEU A 738 -8.74 -37.23 27.31
CA LEU A 738 -9.56 -38.45 27.34
C LEU A 738 -9.18 -39.44 26.22
N ASP A 739 -9.29 -40.74 26.50
CA ASP A 739 -9.25 -41.79 25.47
C ASP A 739 -10.49 -41.72 24.56
N VAL A 740 -10.36 -41.10 23.39
CA VAL A 740 -11.03 -41.63 22.20
C VAL A 740 -10.40 -42.98 21.95
N LYS A 741 -11.17 -44.07 22.03
CA LYS A 741 -10.65 -45.43 21.83
C LYS A 741 -9.88 -45.48 20.51
N GLN A 742 -8.57 -45.69 20.59
CA GLN A 742 -7.67 -45.57 19.44
C GLN A 742 -8.11 -46.45 18.25
N GLU A 743 -8.73 -47.60 18.52
CA GLU A 743 -9.29 -48.53 17.53
C GLU A 743 -10.38 -47.94 16.61
N GLU A 744 -11.11 -46.88 17.02
CA GLU A 744 -12.22 -46.31 16.24
C GLU A 744 -11.79 -45.16 15.28
N LEU A 745 -10.61 -44.56 15.49
CA LEU A 745 -10.15 -43.40 14.70
C LEU A 745 -9.87 -43.74 13.23
N GLY A 746 -9.39 -44.95 12.93
CA GLY A 746 -9.03 -45.35 11.57
C GLY A 746 -10.21 -45.45 10.60
N ASP A 747 -11.37 -45.91 11.07
CA ASP A 747 -12.60 -45.91 10.25
C ASP A 747 -13.14 -44.48 10.02
N LEU A 748 -12.83 -43.56 10.93
CA LEU A 748 -13.34 -42.19 10.89
C LEU A 748 -12.66 -41.33 9.82
N VAL A 749 -11.40 -41.60 9.47
CA VAL A 749 -10.68 -40.91 8.37
C VAL A 749 -11.37 -41.14 7.03
N ASP A 750 -11.49 -42.40 6.61
CA ASP A 750 -12.09 -42.72 5.32
C ASP A 750 -13.57 -42.30 5.26
N LYS A 751 -14.30 -42.43 6.38
CA LYS A 751 -15.68 -41.99 6.51
C LYS A 751 -15.82 -40.47 6.35
N GLU A 752 -14.97 -39.67 6.98
CA GLU A 752 -15.08 -38.21 6.90
C GLU A 752 -14.54 -37.66 5.58
N MET A 753 -13.45 -38.23 5.06
CA MET A 753 -12.95 -37.87 3.72
C MET A 753 -14.01 -38.18 2.65
N ALA A 754 -14.76 -39.28 2.81
CA ALA A 754 -15.91 -39.58 1.97
C ALA A 754 -17.11 -38.64 2.20
N ALA A 755 -17.42 -38.29 3.46
CA ALA A 755 -18.49 -37.34 3.79
C ALA A 755 -18.21 -35.94 3.25
N THR A 756 -16.97 -35.48 3.36
CA THR A 756 -16.48 -34.20 2.82
C THR A 756 -16.54 -34.20 1.29
N ALA A 757 -16.10 -35.28 0.64
CA ALA A 757 -16.27 -35.44 -0.80
C ALA A 757 -17.76 -35.39 -1.21
N ALA A 758 -18.64 -36.10 -0.51
CA ALA A 758 -20.08 -36.08 -0.77
C ALA A 758 -20.72 -34.71 -0.53
N ALA A 759 -20.26 -33.94 0.47
CA ALA A 759 -20.69 -32.57 0.72
C ALA A 759 -20.29 -31.63 -0.42
N ILE A 760 -19.09 -31.78 -0.99
CA ILE A 760 -18.63 -31.01 -2.14
C ILE A 760 -19.41 -31.36 -3.42
N GLU A 761 -19.72 -32.64 -3.66
CA GLU A 761 -20.56 -33.05 -4.79
C GLU A 761 -21.99 -32.48 -4.64
N THR A 762 -22.58 -32.57 -3.44
CA THR A 762 -23.90 -32.02 -3.13
C THR A 762 -23.93 -30.50 -3.28
N ALA A 763 -22.85 -29.82 -2.88
CA ALA A 763 -22.66 -28.39 -3.09
C ALA A 763 -22.58 -28.06 -4.60
N ALA A 764 -21.81 -28.82 -5.38
CA ALA A 764 -21.72 -28.64 -6.83
C ALA A 764 -23.07 -28.84 -7.54
N THR A 765 -23.81 -29.92 -7.26
CA THR A 765 -25.13 -30.17 -7.86
C THR A 765 -26.14 -29.08 -7.50
N ARG A 766 -26.09 -28.56 -6.25
CA ARG A 766 -26.96 -27.45 -5.83
C ARG A 766 -26.61 -26.15 -6.56
N ILE A 767 -25.35 -25.88 -6.87
CA ILE A 767 -24.96 -24.73 -7.73
C ILE A 767 -25.52 -24.90 -9.14
N GLU A 768 -25.46 -26.09 -9.73
CA GLU A 768 -26.02 -26.36 -11.06
C GLU A 768 -27.55 -26.19 -11.09
N GLU A 769 -28.26 -26.65 -10.05
CA GLU A 769 -29.69 -26.38 -9.88
C GLU A 769 -30.00 -24.88 -9.78
N MET A 770 -29.22 -24.12 -9.00
CA MET A 770 -29.38 -22.67 -8.88
C MET A 770 -29.15 -21.98 -10.23
N LEU A 771 -28.17 -22.43 -11.01
CA LEU A 771 -27.85 -21.88 -12.32
C LEU A 771 -28.96 -22.18 -13.35
N SER A 772 -29.57 -23.36 -13.27
CA SER A 772 -30.78 -23.71 -14.04
C SER A 772 -31.99 -22.85 -13.64
N LYS A 773 -32.23 -22.68 -12.33
CA LYS A 773 -33.32 -21.82 -11.80
C LYS A 773 -33.13 -20.35 -12.18
N ALA A 774 -31.91 -19.83 -12.10
CA ALA A 774 -31.58 -18.47 -12.54
C ALA A 774 -31.87 -18.27 -14.04
N ARG A 775 -31.44 -19.21 -14.90
CA ARG A 775 -31.76 -19.18 -16.35
C ARG A 775 -33.24 -19.18 -16.69
N ALA A 776 -34.07 -19.80 -15.84
CA ALA A 776 -35.52 -19.85 -16.04
C ALA A 776 -36.27 -18.65 -15.45
N GLY A 777 -35.74 -18.02 -14.39
CA GLY A 777 -36.44 -16.98 -13.61
C GLY A 777 -35.87 -15.56 -13.70
N ASP A 778 -34.58 -15.40 -14.02
CA ASP A 778 -33.91 -14.10 -14.12
C ASP A 778 -33.75 -13.64 -15.57
N THR A 779 -33.71 -12.33 -15.80
CA THR A 779 -33.52 -11.74 -17.14
C THR A 779 -32.58 -10.54 -17.10
N GLY A 780 -31.96 -10.23 -18.26
CA GLY A 780 -31.05 -9.11 -18.43
C GLY A 780 -29.81 -9.17 -17.53
N VAL A 781 -29.34 -8.01 -17.06
CA VAL A 781 -28.12 -7.88 -16.25
C VAL A 781 -28.12 -8.77 -15.00
N LYS A 782 -29.29 -9.01 -14.37
CA LYS A 782 -29.38 -9.89 -13.20
C LYS A 782 -28.98 -11.34 -13.55
N LEU A 783 -29.43 -11.84 -14.71
CA LEU A 783 -29.06 -13.17 -15.20
C LEU A 783 -27.55 -13.25 -15.48
N GLU A 784 -26.99 -12.29 -16.20
CA GLU A 784 -25.55 -12.26 -16.52
C GLU A 784 -24.65 -12.25 -15.27
N VAL A 785 -25.07 -11.52 -14.23
CA VAL A 785 -24.37 -11.49 -12.93
C VAL A 785 -24.51 -12.83 -12.21
N ASN A 786 -25.72 -13.39 -12.13
CA ASN A 786 -25.98 -14.65 -11.44
C ASN A 786 -25.27 -15.84 -12.12
N GLU A 787 -25.28 -15.94 -13.45
CA GLU A 787 -24.53 -16.97 -14.19
C GLU A 787 -23.01 -16.87 -13.95
N ARG A 788 -22.45 -15.66 -13.95
CA ARG A 788 -21.01 -15.45 -13.75
C ARG A 788 -20.56 -15.82 -12.34
N ILE A 789 -21.34 -15.44 -11.33
CA ILE A 789 -21.07 -15.78 -9.92
C ILE A 789 -21.19 -17.28 -9.72
N LEU A 790 -22.32 -17.90 -10.09
CA LEU A 790 -22.54 -19.33 -9.93
C LEU A 790 -21.51 -20.17 -10.70
N GLY A 791 -21.19 -19.81 -11.95
CA GLY A 791 -20.16 -20.50 -12.74
C GLY A 791 -18.77 -20.47 -12.09
N SER A 792 -18.39 -19.35 -11.46
CA SER A 792 -17.15 -19.30 -10.68
C SER A 792 -17.22 -20.15 -9.39
N CYS A 793 -18.39 -20.22 -8.74
CA CYS A 793 -18.60 -21.09 -7.57
C CYS A 793 -18.52 -22.58 -7.95
N THR A 794 -19.05 -22.98 -9.11
CA THR A 794 -18.87 -24.33 -9.67
C THR A 794 -17.39 -24.65 -9.87
N GLY A 795 -16.63 -23.74 -10.48
CA GLY A 795 -15.19 -23.91 -10.69
C GLY A 795 -14.40 -24.08 -9.38
N LEU A 796 -14.81 -23.36 -8.32
CA LEU A 796 -14.23 -23.51 -6.99
C LEU A 796 -14.57 -24.87 -6.36
N MET A 797 -15.84 -25.28 -6.37
CA MET A 797 -16.24 -26.61 -5.89
C MET A 797 -15.49 -27.73 -6.62
N GLN A 798 -15.31 -27.62 -7.93
CA GLN A 798 -14.62 -28.60 -8.74
C GLN A 798 -13.10 -28.66 -8.44
N ALA A 799 -12.46 -27.52 -8.15
CA ALA A 799 -11.07 -27.50 -7.69
C ALA A 799 -10.92 -28.13 -6.29
N ILE A 800 -11.86 -27.89 -5.38
CA ILE A 800 -11.85 -28.45 -4.02
C ILE A 800 -12.10 -29.97 -4.05
N ARG A 801 -12.99 -30.44 -4.93
CA ARG A 801 -13.19 -31.87 -5.19
C ARG A 801 -11.88 -32.57 -5.58
N VAL A 802 -11.12 -32.00 -6.52
CA VAL A 802 -9.82 -32.53 -6.94
C VAL A 802 -8.82 -32.53 -5.78
N LEU A 803 -8.85 -31.51 -4.92
CA LEU A 803 -7.99 -31.43 -3.73
C LEU A 803 -8.31 -32.53 -2.70
N VAL A 804 -9.59 -32.75 -2.38
CA VAL A 804 -10.00 -33.79 -1.42
C VAL A 804 -9.70 -35.20 -1.95
N LEU A 805 -9.88 -35.44 -3.26
CA LEU A 805 -9.47 -36.69 -3.90
C LEU A 805 -7.94 -36.88 -3.87
N ALA A 806 -7.15 -35.85 -4.21
CA ALA A 806 -5.69 -35.92 -4.13
C ALA A 806 -5.17 -36.10 -2.69
N SER A 807 -5.86 -35.52 -1.70
CA SER A 807 -5.58 -35.75 -0.29
C SER A 807 -5.88 -37.21 0.08
N LYS A 808 -7.03 -37.76 -0.29
CA LYS A 808 -7.38 -39.17 -0.06
C LYS A 808 -6.40 -40.15 -0.72
N ASP A 809 -5.94 -39.85 -1.94
CA ASP A 809 -4.95 -40.67 -2.64
C ASP A 809 -3.58 -40.64 -1.94
N LEU A 810 -3.16 -39.46 -1.46
CA LEU A 810 -1.95 -39.31 -0.65
C LEU A 810 -2.07 -40.06 0.70
N GLN A 811 -3.23 -39.98 1.37
CA GLN A 811 -3.46 -40.72 2.61
C GLN A 811 -3.30 -42.24 2.42
N ARG A 812 -3.81 -42.78 1.30
CA ARG A 812 -3.64 -44.20 0.96
C ARG A 812 -2.16 -44.56 0.77
N GLU A 813 -1.39 -43.73 0.05
CA GLU A 813 0.06 -43.92 -0.15
C GLU A 813 0.84 -43.88 1.17
N ILE A 814 0.49 -42.96 2.08
CA ILE A 814 1.10 -42.86 3.43
C ILE A 814 0.86 -44.15 4.23
N VAL A 815 -0.36 -44.67 4.21
CA VAL A 815 -0.69 -45.93 4.90
C VAL A 815 0.02 -47.14 4.27
N GLU A 816 0.06 -47.22 2.93
CA GLU A 816 0.72 -48.31 2.20
C GLU A 816 2.26 -48.32 2.38
N SER A 817 2.88 -47.15 2.62
CA SER A 817 4.32 -47.02 2.85
C SER A 817 4.75 -47.18 4.32
N GLY A 818 3.80 -47.17 5.27
CA GLY A 818 4.03 -47.32 6.70
C GLY A 818 4.54 -48.70 7.13
N ARG A 819 5.86 -48.93 7.05
CA ARG A 819 6.53 -50.17 7.48
C ARG A 819 6.39 -50.42 9.00
N GLY A 820 5.29 -51.07 9.43
CA GLY A 820 5.13 -51.53 10.82
C GLY A 820 3.71 -51.54 11.41
N ALA A 821 2.67 -51.22 10.64
CA ALA A 821 1.27 -51.46 11.02
C ALA A 821 0.72 -52.67 10.26
N ALA A 822 -0.08 -53.53 10.90
CA ALA A 822 -0.69 -54.68 10.22
C ALA A 822 -1.99 -54.31 9.49
N SER A 823 -2.59 -53.16 9.82
CA SER A 823 -3.77 -52.62 9.14
C SER A 823 -3.78 -51.08 9.06
N PRO A 824 -4.51 -50.49 8.10
CA PRO A 824 -4.75 -49.04 8.02
C PRO A 824 -5.32 -48.44 9.31
N LYS A 825 -6.16 -49.20 10.03
CA LYS A 825 -6.77 -48.73 11.28
C LYS A 825 -5.73 -48.55 12.38
N GLU A 826 -4.83 -49.53 12.54
CA GLU A 826 -3.70 -49.43 13.47
C GLU A 826 -2.78 -48.25 13.13
N PHE A 827 -2.57 -47.94 11.85
CA PHE A 827 -1.73 -46.81 11.45
C PHE A 827 -2.31 -45.47 11.95
N TYR A 828 -3.59 -45.22 11.72
CA TYR A 828 -4.27 -44.01 12.19
C TYR A 828 -4.50 -43.96 13.70
N ALA A 829 -4.74 -45.12 14.33
CA ALA A 829 -4.84 -45.29 15.78
C ALA A 829 -3.53 -44.90 16.48
N LYS A 830 -2.40 -45.39 15.94
CA LYS A 830 -1.05 -45.04 16.38
C LYS A 830 -0.75 -43.54 16.17
N ASN A 831 -1.18 -42.96 15.05
CA ASN A 831 -0.95 -41.54 14.70
C ASN A 831 -2.03 -40.56 15.20
N SER A 832 -2.68 -40.78 16.35
CA SER A 832 -3.95 -40.12 16.69
C SER A 832 -3.98 -38.59 16.48
N ARG A 833 -3.11 -37.76 17.09
CA ARG A 833 -3.19 -36.27 16.91
C ARG A 833 -3.18 -35.82 15.44
N TRP A 834 -2.43 -36.53 14.61
CA TRP A 834 -2.32 -36.23 13.18
C TRP A 834 -3.57 -36.66 12.42
N THR A 835 -4.03 -37.89 12.68
CA THR A 835 -5.31 -38.45 12.20
C THR A 835 -6.45 -37.47 12.46
N GLU A 836 -6.48 -36.89 13.65
CA GLU A 836 -7.51 -35.96 14.10
C GLU A 836 -7.43 -34.58 13.45
N GLY A 837 -6.23 -33.99 13.36
CA GLY A 837 -6.01 -32.75 12.63
C GLY A 837 -6.43 -32.88 11.15
N LEU A 838 -6.17 -34.04 10.55
CA LEU A 838 -6.61 -34.38 9.20
C LEU A 838 -8.14 -34.43 9.07
N ILE A 839 -8.83 -35.17 9.97
CA ILE A 839 -10.29 -35.28 9.94
C ILE A 839 -10.95 -33.91 10.24
N SER A 840 -10.38 -33.13 11.16
CA SER A 840 -10.86 -31.77 11.49
C SER A 840 -10.77 -30.82 10.29
N ALA A 841 -9.63 -30.81 9.60
CA ALA A 841 -9.46 -30.02 8.40
C ALA A 841 -10.39 -30.48 7.26
N SER A 842 -10.67 -31.78 7.16
CA SER A 842 -11.65 -32.32 6.21
C SER A 842 -13.06 -31.80 6.51
N LYS A 843 -13.51 -31.89 7.77
CA LYS A 843 -14.79 -31.33 8.24
C LYS A 843 -14.94 -29.84 7.93
N ALA A 844 -13.89 -29.05 8.16
CA ALA A 844 -13.89 -27.62 7.87
C ALA A 844 -14.09 -27.33 6.38
N VAL A 845 -13.45 -28.11 5.49
CA VAL A 845 -13.65 -28.04 4.03
C VAL A 845 -15.09 -28.41 3.65
N GLY A 846 -15.64 -29.48 4.20
CA GLY A 846 -17.02 -29.92 3.93
C GLY A 846 -18.07 -28.89 4.37
N TRP A 847 -17.92 -28.37 5.60
CA TRP A 847 -18.78 -27.30 6.13
C TRP A 847 -18.66 -26.01 5.30
N GLY A 848 -17.43 -25.60 4.97
CA GLY A 848 -17.18 -24.43 4.14
C GLY A 848 -17.84 -24.54 2.76
N ALA A 849 -17.87 -25.74 2.17
CA ALA A 849 -18.56 -26.00 0.90
C ALA A 849 -20.07 -25.77 1.00
N THR A 850 -20.71 -26.27 2.07
CA THR A 850 -22.15 -26.04 2.31
C THR A 850 -22.45 -24.55 2.51
N VAL A 851 -21.71 -23.87 3.41
CA VAL A 851 -21.96 -22.46 3.74
C VAL A 851 -21.71 -21.53 2.55
N MET A 852 -20.70 -21.81 1.73
CA MET A 852 -20.47 -21.03 0.50
C MET A 852 -21.63 -21.18 -0.49
N VAL A 853 -22.25 -22.35 -0.59
CA VAL A 853 -23.42 -22.59 -1.45
C VAL A 853 -24.68 -21.93 -0.90
N ASP A 854 -24.90 -21.96 0.42
CA ASP A 854 -25.99 -21.21 1.05
C ASP A 854 -25.85 -19.69 0.83
N ALA A 855 -24.63 -19.15 0.97
CA ALA A 855 -24.36 -17.75 0.66
C ALA A 855 -24.61 -17.41 -0.82
N ALA A 856 -24.21 -18.29 -1.75
CA ALA A 856 -24.47 -18.11 -3.18
C ALA A 856 -25.97 -18.15 -3.51
N ASP A 857 -26.73 -19.04 -2.88
CA ASP A 857 -28.19 -19.15 -3.01
C ASP A 857 -28.89 -17.87 -2.55
N LEU A 858 -28.51 -17.37 -1.38
CA LEU A 858 -29.04 -16.12 -0.84
C LEU A 858 -28.71 -14.91 -1.74
N VAL A 859 -27.49 -14.82 -2.30
CA VAL A 859 -27.10 -13.76 -3.24
C VAL A 859 -27.93 -13.82 -4.53
N VAL A 860 -28.13 -15.00 -5.13
CA VAL A 860 -28.93 -15.19 -6.35
C VAL A 860 -30.41 -14.85 -6.14
N GLN A 861 -30.94 -15.22 -4.96
CA GLN A 861 -32.29 -14.84 -4.51
C GLN A 861 -32.43 -13.34 -4.17
N GLY A 862 -31.34 -12.57 -4.11
CA GLY A 862 -31.34 -11.16 -3.71
C GLY A 862 -31.62 -10.93 -2.22
N LYS A 863 -31.39 -11.94 -1.37
CA LYS A 863 -31.58 -11.93 0.09
C LYS A 863 -30.27 -11.87 0.87
N GLY A 864 -29.17 -12.33 0.26
CA GLY A 864 -27.82 -12.35 0.83
C GLY A 864 -26.96 -11.21 0.32
N THR A 865 -25.78 -11.05 0.93
CA THR A 865 -24.84 -9.98 0.56
C THR A 865 -23.67 -10.51 -0.28
N PHE A 866 -23.19 -9.71 -1.24
CA PHE A 866 -21.99 -10.05 -2.02
C PHE A 866 -20.75 -10.17 -1.11
N GLU A 867 -20.70 -9.40 -0.01
CA GLU A 867 -19.68 -9.48 1.03
C GLU A 867 -19.61 -10.85 1.71
N GLU A 868 -20.75 -11.42 2.09
CA GLU A 868 -20.86 -12.73 2.75
C GLU A 868 -20.31 -13.85 1.87
N LEU A 869 -20.68 -13.87 0.58
CA LEU A 869 -20.12 -14.82 -0.39
C LEU A 869 -18.61 -14.66 -0.56
N MET A 870 -18.09 -13.43 -0.59
CA MET A 870 -16.65 -13.16 -0.64
C MET A 870 -15.89 -13.59 0.63
N VAL A 871 -16.54 -13.62 1.79
CA VAL A 871 -15.95 -14.14 3.04
C VAL A 871 -15.95 -15.66 3.02
N CYS A 872 -17.10 -16.29 2.75
CA CYS A 872 -17.23 -17.75 2.69
C CYS A 872 -16.24 -18.39 1.71
N SER A 873 -16.04 -17.77 0.54
CA SER A 873 -15.05 -18.22 -0.46
C SER A 873 -13.59 -18.15 0.03
N ARG A 874 -13.26 -17.25 0.95
CA ARG A 874 -11.91 -17.17 1.56
C ARG A 874 -11.74 -18.16 2.71
N GLU A 875 -12.77 -18.33 3.55
CA GLU A 875 -12.75 -19.28 4.67
C GLU A 875 -12.61 -20.73 4.20
N ILE A 876 -13.31 -21.10 3.12
CA ILE A 876 -13.16 -22.44 2.52
C ILE A 876 -11.75 -22.64 1.92
N ALA A 877 -11.15 -21.62 1.31
CA ALA A 877 -9.77 -21.68 0.83
C ALA A 877 -8.78 -21.88 1.98
N ALA A 878 -8.95 -21.17 3.10
CA ALA A 878 -8.16 -21.36 4.32
C ALA A 878 -8.32 -22.79 4.88
N SER A 879 -9.55 -23.30 4.92
CA SER A 879 -9.85 -24.68 5.33
C SER A 879 -9.15 -25.72 4.44
N THR A 880 -9.11 -25.50 3.11
CA THR A 880 -8.37 -26.40 2.21
C THR A 880 -6.85 -26.31 2.38
N ALA A 881 -6.31 -25.14 2.74
CA ALA A 881 -4.89 -25.00 3.05
C ALA A 881 -4.54 -25.75 4.36
N GLN A 882 -5.42 -25.74 5.36
CA GLN A 882 -5.28 -26.58 6.56
C GLN A 882 -5.29 -28.07 6.21
N LEU A 883 -6.19 -28.53 5.32
CA LEU A 883 -6.25 -29.93 4.89
C LEU A 883 -4.98 -30.36 4.14
N VAL A 884 -4.41 -29.49 3.31
CA VAL A 884 -3.12 -29.73 2.63
C VAL A 884 -1.96 -29.79 3.62
N ALA A 885 -1.94 -28.89 4.62
CA ALA A 885 -0.93 -28.90 5.67
C ALA A 885 -0.98 -30.19 6.50
N ALA A 886 -2.18 -30.58 6.98
CA ALA A 886 -2.39 -31.83 7.70
C ALA A 886 -1.99 -33.05 6.85
N SER A 887 -2.39 -33.10 5.57
CA SER A 887 -2.06 -34.21 4.67
C SER A 887 -0.56 -34.37 4.39
N LYS A 888 0.23 -33.29 4.49
CA LYS A 888 1.66 -33.32 4.17
C LYS A 888 2.54 -33.91 5.29
N VAL A 889 2.11 -33.86 6.55
CA VAL A 889 2.97 -34.15 7.73
C VAL A 889 3.64 -35.54 7.67
N LYS A 890 2.93 -36.56 7.18
CA LYS A 890 3.41 -37.95 7.09
C LYS A 890 3.71 -38.40 5.65
N ALA A 891 3.72 -37.47 4.68
CA ALA A 891 3.99 -37.75 3.27
C ALA A 891 5.49 -37.78 2.95
N ASP A 892 5.89 -38.67 2.03
CA ASP A 892 7.22 -38.59 1.42
C ASP A 892 7.36 -37.26 0.63
N LYS A 893 8.55 -36.65 0.71
CA LYS A 893 8.88 -35.40 0.00
C LYS A 893 8.87 -35.59 -1.50
N ASP A 894 9.22 -36.80 -1.98
CA ASP A 894 9.27 -37.14 -3.40
C ASP A 894 7.95 -37.80 -3.89
N SER A 895 6.89 -37.81 -3.07
CA SER A 895 5.59 -38.38 -3.41
C SER A 895 4.93 -37.69 -4.62
N ALA A 896 4.57 -38.49 -5.62
CA ALA A 896 3.81 -38.03 -6.78
C ALA A 896 2.40 -37.54 -6.40
N ASN A 897 1.76 -38.12 -5.38
CA ASN A 897 0.46 -37.68 -4.91
C ASN A 897 0.54 -36.41 -4.06
N LEU A 898 1.64 -36.19 -3.32
CA LEU A 898 1.91 -34.91 -2.66
C LEU A 898 2.05 -33.76 -3.68
N CYS A 899 2.72 -34.01 -4.81
CA CYS A 899 2.82 -33.04 -5.90
C CYS A 899 1.43 -32.69 -6.48
N LYS A 900 0.58 -33.70 -6.75
CA LYS A 900 -0.82 -33.49 -7.19
C LYS A 900 -1.63 -32.69 -6.18
N LEU A 901 -1.51 -32.99 -4.88
CA LEU A 901 -2.22 -32.27 -3.82
C LEU A 901 -1.81 -30.79 -3.76
N GLN A 902 -0.51 -30.49 -3.90
CA GLN A 902 -0.02 -29.11 -3.98
C GLN A 902 -0.50 -28.38 -5.25
N GLN A 903 -0.58 -29.07 -6.38
CA GLN A 903 -1.16 -28.52 -7.60
C GLN A 903 -2.66 -28.21 -7.44
N ALA A 904 -3.42 -29.11 -6.82
CA ALA A 904 -4.84 -28.91 -6.53
C ALA A 904 -5.07 -27.72 -5.57
N SER A 905 -4.22 -27.57 -4.55
CA SER A 905 -4.21 -26.40 -3.65
C SER A 905 -4.07 -25.06 -4.39
N ARG A 906 -3.13 -24.96 -5.34
CA ARG A 906 -2.99 -23.77 -6.19
C ARG A 906 -4.24 -23.51 -7.03
N GLY A 907 -4.88 -24.57 -7.54
CA GLY A 907 -6.15 -24.50 -8.25
C GLY A 907 -7.29 -23.92 -7.40
N VAL A 908 -7.42 -24.33 -6.14
CA VAL A 908 -8.42 -23.78 -5.21
C VAL A 908 -8.19 -22.30 -4.94
N THR A 909 -6.93 -21.87 -4.72
CA THR A 909 -6.59 -20.46 -4.54
C THR A 909 -6.96 -19.62 -5.78
N GLN A 910 -6.68 -20.12 -6.99
CA GLN A 910 -7.03 -19.44 -8.24
C GLN A 910 -8.55 -19.34 -8.45
N ALA A 911 -9.28 -20.43 -8.20
CA ALA A 911 -10.74 -20.44 -8.32
C ALA A 911 -11.40 -19.52 -7.27
N THR A 912 -10.86 -19.47 -6.05
CA THR A 912 -11.29 -18.53 -5.00
C THR A 912 -11.14 -17.07 -5.43
N ALA A 913 -10.00 -16.72 -6.03
CA ALA A 913 -9.79 -15.38 -6.59
C ALA A 913 -10.78 -15.06 -7.71
N SER A 914 -11.15 -16.06 -8.53
CA SER A 914 -12.19 -15.91 -9.57
C SER A 914 -13.57 -15.64 -8.95
N VAL A 915 -13.99 -16.36 -7.91
CA VAL A 915 -15.27 -16.09 -7.22
C VAL A 915 -15.31 -14.68 -6.64
N VAL A 916 -14.25 -14.26 -5.94
CA VAL A 916 -14.16 -12.90 -5.38
C VAL A 916 -14.22 -11.83 -6.48
N ALA A 917 -13.57 -12.05 -7.63
CA ALA A 917 -13.59 -11.13 -8.76
C ALA A 917 -15.00 -11.04 -9.41
N SER A 918 -15.63 -12.20 -9.69
CA SER A 918 -17.00 -12.30 -10.22
C SER A 918 -18.01 -11.62 -9.29
N THR A 919 -17.90 -11.86 -7.99
CA THR A 919 -18.79 -11.32 -6.94
C THR A 919 -18.64 -9.80 -6.82
N LYS A 920 -17.40 -9.29 -6.86
CA LYS A 920 -17.14 -7.84 -6.86
C LYS A 920 -17.65 -7.14 -8.13
N ALA A 921 -17.45 -7.75 -9.30
CA ALA A 921 -17.97 -7.22 -10.57
C ALA A 921 -19.50 -7.24 -10.61
N GLY A 922 -20.12 -8.31 -10.10
CA GLY A 922 -21.57 -8.43 -9.95
C GLY A 922 -22.16 -7.35 -9.05
N LYS A 923 -21.54 -7.11 -7.90
CA LYS A 923 -21.92 -6.02 -6.99
C LYS A 923 -22.00 -4.66 -7.71
N SER A 924 -20.92 -4.25 -8.39
CA SER A 924 -20.90 -2.96 -9.10
C SER A 924 -21.94 -2.85 -10.21
N GLN A 925 -22.22 -3.94 -10.93
CA GLN A 925 -23.23 -3.97 -12.01
C GLN A 925 -24.68 -3.94 -11.50
N VAL A 926 -24.92 -4.27 -10.22
CA VAL A 926 -26.23 -4.17 -9.57
C VAL A 926 -26.41 -2.83 -8.86
N GLU A 927 -25.36 -2.28 -8.24
CA GLU A 927 -25.39 -1.00 -7.52
C GLU A 927 -25.45 0.24 -8.43
N GLU A 928 -25.01 0.15 -9.70
CA GLU A 928 -25.04 1.28 -10.66
C GLU A 928 -26.46 1.82 -10.98
N LYS A 929 -27.53 1.17 -10.50
CA LYS A 929 -28.92 1.61 -10.68
C LYS A 929 -29.41 2.67 -9.68
N ASP A 930 -28.74 2.87 -8.55
CA ASP A 930 -29.09 3.91 -7.56
C ASP A 930 -28.38 5.25 -7.86
N SER A 931 -28.38 5.66 -9.14
CA SER A 931 -27.89 6.99 -9.53
C SER A 931 -28.81 8.07 -8.96
N MET A 932 -28.32 8.84 -7.99
CA MET A 932 -29.10 9.89 -7.33
C MET A 932 -29.56 10.96 -8.34
N ASP A 933 -30.85 10.94 -8.70
CA ASP A 933 -31.44 11.94 -9.58
C ASP A 933 -31.83 13.19 -8.80
N PHE A 934 -30.94 14.18 -8.80
CA PHE A 934 -31.16 15.48 -8.17
C PHE A 934 -32.08 16.42 -8.98
N SER A 935 -32.53 16.04 -10.19
CA SER A 935 -33.21 16.96 -11.13
C SER A 935 -34.56 17.47 -10.64
N SER A 936 -35.17 16.80 -9.66
CA SER A 936 -36.48 17.16 -9.08
C SER A 936 -36.42 17.84 -7.71
N MET A 937 -35.24 18.03 -7.13
CA MET A 937 -35.09 18.51 -5.74
C MET A 937 -34.74 19.99 -5.64
N THR A 938 -35.42 20.71 -4.74
CA THR A 938 -35.09 22.10 -4.39
C THR A 938 -33.81 22.18 -3.54
N LEU A 939 -33.13 23.33 -3.57
CA LEU A 939 -31.90 23.56 -2.80
C LEU A 939 -32.03 23.22 -1.29
N THR A 940 -33.19 23.50 -0.69
CA THR A 940 -33.46 23.17 0.72
C THR A 940 -33.62 21.66 0.94
N GLN A 941 -34.23 20.94 -0.01
CA GLN A 941 -34.32 19.48 0.04
C GLN A 941 -32.94 18.84 -0.17
N ILE A 942 -32.10 19.38 -1.06
CA ILE A 942 -30.72 18.92 -1.26
C ILE A 942 -29.91 19.13 0.03
N LYS A 943 -29.94 20.32 0.64
CA LYS A 943 -29.25 20.56 1.94
C LYS A 943 -29.76 19.65 3.07
N ARG A 944 -31.06 19.33 3.09
CA ARG A 944 -31.60 18.37 4.04
C ARG A 944 -31.09 16.96 3.77
N GLN A 945 -31.09 16.51 2.52
CA GLN A 945 -30.57 15.20 2.14
C GLN A 945 -29.06 15.09 2.35
N GLU A 946 -28.31 16.18 2.18
CA GLU A 946 -26.90 16.29 2.55
C GLU A 946 -26.71 16.09 4.06
N MET A 947 -27.48 16.80 4.89
CA MET A 947 -27.44 16.64 6.35
C MET A 947 -27.87 15.22 6.79
N ASP A 948 -28.94 14.68 6.22
CA ASP A 948 -29.40 13.31 6.47
C ASP A 948 -28.33 12.28 6.02
N SER A 949 -27.59 12.55 4.95
CA SER A 949 -26.46 11.73 4.49
C SER A 949 -25.24 11.84 5.41
N GLN A 950 -24.92 13.03 5.91
CA GLN A 950 -23.86 13.24 6.91
C GLN A 950 -24.17 12.49 8.21
N VAL A 951 -25.42 12.53 8.69
CA VAL A 951 -25.88 11.73 9.83
C VAL A 951 -25.71 10.23 9.53
N ARG A 952 -26.15 9.77 8.36
CA ARG A 952 -26.01 8.35 7.96
C ARG A 952 -24.54 7.90 7.85
N VAL A 953 -23.63 8.78 7.43
CA VAL A 953 -22.18 8.52 7.48
C VAL A 953 -21.72 8.30 8.92
N LEU A 954 -22.05 9.21 9.85
CA LEU A 954 -21.68 9.08 11.26
C LEU A 954 -22.27 7.81 11.93
N GLU A 955 -23.48 7.41 11.55
CA GLU A 955 -24.09 6.15 11.99
C GLU A 955 -23.32 4.93 11.47
N LEU A 956 -22.98 4.90 10.18
CA LEU A 956 -22.20 3.83 9.56
C LEU A 956 -20.76 3.78 10.10
N GLU A 957 -20.14 4.92 10.43
CA GLU A 957 -18.85 5.00 11.12
C GLU A 957 -18.91 4.32 12.51
N ASN A 958 -19.95 4.63 13.28
CA ASN A 958 -20.17 4.06 14.60
C ASN A 958 -20.50 2.55 14.52
N GLN A 959 -21.26 2.11 13.51
CA GLN A 959 -21.54 0.69 13.26
C GLN A 959 -20.28 -0.08 12.84
N LEU A 960 -19.48 0.46 11.91
CA LEU A 960 -18.21 -0.14 11.49
C LEU A 960 -17.25 -0.33 12.67
N GLN A 961 -17.15 0.66 13.57
CA GLN A 961 -16.28 0.55 14.74
C GLN A 961 -16.78 -0.53 15.73
N LYS A 962 -18.10 -0.67 15.91
CA LYS A 962 -18.69 -1.73 16.74
C LYS A 962 -18.44 -3.12 16.15
N GLU A 963 -18.65 -3.32 14.85
CA GLU A 963 -18.40 -4.63 14.22
C GLU A 963 -16.89 -4.96 14.16
N ARG A 964 -16.00 -3.96 14.05
CA ARG A 964 -14.55 -4.17 14.24
C ARG A 964 -14.20 -4.65 15.66
N GLN A 965 -14.79 -4.04 16.69
CA GLN A 965 -14.60 -4.47 18.07
C GLN A 965 -15.11 -5.89 18.28
N LYS A 966 -16.35 -6.18 17.86
CA LYS A 966 -16.99 -7.49 17.95
C LYS A 966 -16.23 -8.57 17.16
N LEU A 967 -15.66 -8.25 15.99
CA LEU A 967 -14.79 -9.17 15.26
C LEU A 967 -13.48 -9.43 16.01
N GLY A 968 -12.92 -8.43 16.69
CA GLY A 968 -11.79 -8.59 17.61
C GLY A 968 -12.12 -9.50 18.80
N GLU A 969 -13.29 -9.31 19.42
CA GLU A 969 -13.80 -10.14 20.52
C GLU A 969 -14.07 -11.59 20.06
N LEU A 970 -14.68 -11.78 18.89
CA LEU A 970 -14.90 -13.11 18.29
C LEU A 970 -13.59 -13.82 17.99
N ARG A 971 -12.57 -13.11 17.49
CA ARG A 971 -11.22 -13.66 17.28
C ARG A 971 -10.55 -14.00 18.61
N LYS A 972 -10.66 -13.15 19.64
CA LYS A 972 -10.16 -13.43 20.98
C LYS A 972 -10.82 -14.71 21.54
N LYS A 973 -12.13 -14.84 21.43
CA LYS A 973 -12.87 -16.05 21.82
C LYS A 973 -12.52 -17.28 20.99
N HIS A 974 -12.20 -17.13 19.71
CA HIS A 974 -11.72 -18.23 18.88
C HIS A 974 -10.37 -18.76 19.38
N TYR A 975 -9.44 -17.88 19.77
CA TYR A 975 -8.19 -18.28 20.41
C TYR A 975 -8.38 -18.85 21.82
N GLU A 976 -9.28 -18.27 22.64
CA GLU A 976 -9.62 -18.79 23.96
C GLU A 976 -10.22 -20.21 23.88
N LEU A 977 -11.17 -20.45 22.98
CA LEU A 977 -11.78 -21.76 22.77
C LEU A 977 -10.81 -22.77 22.15
N ALA A 978 -9.88 -22.32 21.30
CA ALA A 978 -8.79 -23.17 20.83
C ALA A 978 -7.87 -23.60 21.99
N GLY A 979 -7.51 -22.68 22.90
CA GLY A 979 -6.71 -23.00 24.09
C GLY A 979 -7.44 -23.86 25.13
N VAL A 980 -8.75 -23.64 25.36
CA VAL A 980 -9.54 -24.48 26.28
C VAL A 980 -9.69 -25.92 25.72
N ALA A 981 -9.77 -26.08 24.39
CA ALA A 981 -9.71 -27.41 23.76
C ALA A 981 -8.34 -28.11 23.93
N GLU A 982 -7.30 -27.39 24.34
CA GLU A 982 -5.97 -27.91 24.69
C GLU A 982 -5.79 -28.14 26.20
N GLY A 983 -6.84 -27.96 27.02
CA GLY A 983 -6.89 -28.46 28.41
C GLY A 983 -6.50 -27.46 29.52
N TRP A 984 -6.90 -26.19 29.38
CA TRP A 984 -6.60 -25.14 30.36
C TRP A 984 -7.76 -24.98 31.36
N GLU A 985 -7.66 -25.60 32.54
CA GLU A 985 -8.54 -25.28 33.68
C GLU A 985 -7.92 -24.17 34.55
N ASP A 986 -8.69 -23.13 34.86
CA ASP A 986 -8.26 -21.99 35.67
C ASP A 986 -8.00 -22.38 37.13
N GLY A 987 -6.75 -22.27 37.58
CA GLY A 987 -6.39 -22.35 38.99
C GLY A 987 -6.84 -21.10 39.76
N GLU A 988 -7.64 -21.30 40.82
CA GLU A 988 -8.24 -20.24 41.63
C GLU A 988 -7.22 -19.22 42.17
N CYS A 989 -7.42 -17.94 41.87
CA CYS A 989 -6.63 -16.84 42.46
C CYS A 989 -7.38 -16.21 43.64
N MET A 990 -6.88 -16.43 44.86
CA MET A 990 -7.39 -15.82 46.11
C MET A 990 -6.27 -15.07 46.87
N PRO A 991 -6.58 -14.07 47.72
CA PRO A 991 -5.86 -12.79 47.65
C PRO A 991 -5.19 -12.30 48.94
N GLY A 992 -4.31 -11.30 48.78
CA GLY A 992 -3.77 -10.45 49.86
C GLY A 992 -2.23 -10.49 49.95
N LEU A 993 -1.52 -9.45 50.41
CA LEU A 993 -1.88 -8.09 50.85
C LEU A 993 -0.71 -7.13 50.56
N VAL A 994 -0.99 -5.87 50.16
CA VAL A 994 -0.59 -4.65 50.90
C VAL A 994 -1.65 -3.56 50.58
N GLN A 995 -2.03 -2.75 51.58
CA GLN A 995 -3.17 -1.80 51.53
C GLN A 995 -2.74 -0.30 51.36
N PRO A 996 -3.68 0.64 51.16
CA PRO A 996 -3.45 1.85 50.34
C PRO A 996 -3.29 3.17 51.10
N GLY A 997 -2.87 4.22 50.38
CA GLY A 997 -3.03 5.62 50.75
C GLY A 997 -4.17 6.31 49.98
N SER A 998 -5.14 6.86 50.72
CA SER A 998 -6.24 7.71 50.22
C SER A 998 -5.73 9.12 49.79
N CYS A 999 -6.45 10.00 49.09
CA CYS A 999 -7.92 10.17 49.06
C CYS A 999 -8.44 11.04 47.87
N SER A 1000 -9.55 10.59 47.27
CA SER A 1000 -10.69 11.37 46.71
C SER A 1000 -10.52 12.67 45.88
N GLY A 1001 -11.04 12.62 44.65
CA GLY A 1001 -11.61 13.75 43.89
C GLY A 1001 -12.77 13.25 43.02
N LYS A 1002 -13.91 13.97 42.95
CA LYS A 1002 -15.20 13.45 42.47
C LYS A 1002 -15.49 13.61 40.97
N GLU A 1003 -16.40 12.75 40.51
CA GLU A 1003 -17.32 12.79 39.36
C GLU A 1003 -17.46 14.12 38.58
N GLN A 1004 -17.48 14.04 37.25
CA GLN A 1004 -18.72 14.09 36.44
C GLN A 1004 -18.42 13.85 34.94
N GLY A 1005 -19.33 13.22 34.20
CA GLY A 1005 -19.08 12.75 32.83
C GLY A 1005 -19.72 13.58 31.70
N ARG A 1006 -19.28 13.32 30.46
CA ARG A 1006 -20.07 13.57 29.23
C ARG A 1006 -19.63 12.63 28.10
N MET A 1007 -20.60 12.18 27.28
CA MET A 1007 -20.40 11.33 26.10
C MET A 1007 -20.34 12.14 24.78
N GLY A 1008 -19.71 11.55 23.75
CA GLY A 1008 -19.70 12.01 22.34
C GLY A 1008 -18.32 12.55 21.92
N LYS A 1009 -17.49 11.91 21.09
CA LYS A 1009 -17.64 11.37 19.70
C LYS A 1009 -17.92 12.46 18.64
N PRO A 1010 -17.46 12.33 17.37
CA PRO A 1010 -16.79 11.19 16.71
C PRO A 1010 -15.44 11.53 16.01
N CYS A 1011 -14.84 10.53 15.35
CA CYS A 1011 -13.65 10.64 14.50
C CYS A 1011 -13.94 9.95 13.15
N PRO A 1012 -13.66 10.59 11.99
CA PRO A 1012 -13.95 10.00 10.69
C PRO A 1012 -12.84 9.09 10.14
N GLN A 1013 -13.21 8.29 9.14
CA GLN A 1013 -12.55 7.03 8.77
C GLN A 1013 -11.17 7.07 8.09
N SER A 1014 -10.35 6.09 8.46
CA SER A 1014 -9.22 5.57 7.68
C SER A 1014 -9.65 4.50 6.65
N ARG A 1015 -9.28 4.66 5.36
CA ARG A 1015 -9.40 3.59 4.34
C ARG A 1015 -8.16 2.68 4.31
N GLN A 1016 -8.36 1.47 4.82
CA GLN A 1016 -7.75 0.18 4.42
C GLN A 1016 -6.37 0.17 3.73
N GLY A 1017 -5.35 -0.24 4.49
CA GLY A 1017 -4.19 -0.98 4.01
C GLY A 1017 -4.05 -2.26 4.85
N ALA A 1018 -3.76 -3.41 4.22
CA ALA A 1018 -3.80 -4.70 4.90
C ALA A 1018 -2.54 -5.00 5.72
N GLY A 1019 -2.75 -5.54 6.92
CA GLY A 1019 -1.77 -6.32 7.68
C GLY A 1019 -2.53 -7.39 8.49
N GLY A 1020 -2.00 -8.58 8.72
CA GLY A 1020 -0.73 -9.14 8.23
C GLY A 1020 -0.17 -10.14 9.24
N ILE A 1021 0.09 -11.37 8.81
CA ILE A 1021 1.07 -12.26 9.46
C ILE A 1021 1.89 -12.87 8.33
N SER A 1022 3.17 -12.53 8.29
CA SER A 1022 4.15 -13.10 7.37
C SER A 1022 4.98 -14.11 8.15
N LEU A 1023 4.81 -15.40 7.84
CA LEU A 1023 5.84 -16.40 8.14
C LEU A 1023 6.89 -16.31 7.01
N GLN A 1024 8.07 -15.79 7.32
CA GLN A 1024 9.17 -15.73 6.38
C GLN A 1024 9.73 -17.13 6.13
N LEU A 1025 9.39 -17.70 4.97
CA LEU A 1025 10.10 -18.84 4.37
C LEU A 1025 10.02 -18.76 2.84
N ALA A 1026 10.72 -17.78 2.29
CA ALA A 1026 11.32 -17.86 0.96
C ALA A 1026 12.82 -18.14 1.18
N GLN A 1027 13.57 -18.85 0.33
CA GLN A 1027 13.55 -18.80 -1.13
C GLN A 1027 14.46 -19.95 -1.65
N VAL A 1028 14.09 -20.67 -2.72
CA VAL A 1028 14.99 -21.37 -3.69
C VAL A 1028 14.17 -22.17 -4.72
N MET A 1029 14.68 -22.29 -5.95
CA MET A 1029 14.14 -23.00 -7.14
C MET A 1029 12.87 -22.46 -7.82
N LEU A 1030 13.05 -21.50 -8.73
CA LEU A 1030 12.28 -21.44 -9.99
C LEU A 1030 13.24 -21.17 -11.16
N GLY A 1031 13.52 -22.22 -11.94
CA GLY A 1031 14.17 -22.17 -13.25
C GLY A 1031 13.20 -22.69 -14.33
N TYR A 1032 13.17 -22.02 -15.48
CA TYR A 1032 12.19 -22.21 -16.55
C TYR A 1032 12.14 -23.60 -17.20
N SER A 1033 10.96 -23.98 -17.70
CA SER A 1033 10.85 -24.48 -19.09
C SER A 1033 9.42 -24.30 -19.67
N HIS A 1034 9.32 -24.17 -21.00
CA HIS A 1034 8.12 -23.69 -21.71
C HIS A 1034 7.51 -24.74 -22.66
N HIS A 1035 6.17 -24.72 -22.76
CA HIS A 1035 5.29 -25.10 -23.88
C HIS A 1035 5.63 -26.20 -24.92
N VAL A 1036 4.60 -27.04 -25.14
CA VAL A 1036 4.13 -27.57 -26.44
C VAL A 1036 2.61 -27.28 -26.50
N GLY A 1037 1.92 -26.91 -27.59
CA GLY A 1037 2.31 -26.51 -28.94
C GLY A 1037 1.24 -26.89 -29.99
N ALA A 1038 0.61 -25.93 -30.70
CA ALA A 1038 -0.15 -26.16 -31.95
C ALA A 1038 -0.52 -24.87 -32.73
N LYS A 1039 -0.50 -24.97 -34.07
CA LYS A 1039 -0.89 -23.98 -35.12
C LYS A 1039 -2.34 -24.27 -35.62
N PRO A 1040 -2.96 -23.62 -36.66
CA PRO A 1040 -2.50 -22.64 -37.68
C PRO A 1040 -3.37 -21.35 -37.75
N GLN A 1041 -3.33 -20.40 -38.71
CA GLN A 1041 -3.00 -20.43 -40.14
C GLN A 1041 -2.60 -19.04 -40.73
N ARG A 1042 -2.16 -19.02 -42.00
CA ARG A 1042 -1.56 -17.94 -42.83
C ARG A 1042 -2.60 -16.95 -43.44
N PRO A 1043 -2.20 -15.85 -44.14
CA PRO A 1043 -0.86 -15.47 -44.63
C PRO A 1043 -0.20 -14.26 -43.95
#